data_AF-A0A193BPU6-F1
#
_entry.id   AF-A0A193BPU6-F1
#
_cell.length_a   1.000
_cell.length_b   1.000
_cell.length_c   1.000
_cell.angle_alpha   90.00
_cell.angle_beta   90.00
_cell.angle_gamma   90.00
#
_symmetry.space_group_name_H-M   'P 1'
#
loop_
_entity.id
_entity.type
_entity.pdbx_description
1 polymer ?
#
loop_
_entity_poly.entity_id
_entity_poly.type
_entity_poly.pdbx_seq_one_letter_code
_entity_poly.pdbx_strand_id
1 'polypeptide(L)'
;MNEEEAVSRVEEWLAGRGEGTGALRVRREYVVRATDGWNVTYNTVGWLDGTDPAAGLFPSPVAFVPDDGGEIRLDLELMAVSAAGGDGEDDDAFTRWTEVVDPEFDPAVVPGLPVPKTAIVRWEQQTLYGEPTGAVRANPEHRPGPRFSGRPKPESAVETLLGYLRVEWITPEEFVHWMLDLDVLAPAKDGHLQVRDFGDAGARFVVYTSEAQIPAEYTVWQRVQPRVLLRRAKDTPGVGLLVNPGRPEPFNVYPETLRQVADLGLPAKAERPESVGRPAYLSEEYAKAYEALREEYGQDLGEATSNLRNLTDQARDNGLPLSTDELVRYARAATLSYRRSRAKYDGRPLPELPGDLFANGLVTHFYDDGEPRPSAWNFGKFYNPTIPVGSFAYPRLVGAYVGFALGDALGSGADPAEGLPLGGLTRQLLFHTESVIRGLDATPENTEIPASLPAGGRPDGWVAKATAAAGPAPAEFSAMLATALAATVTGGVPGPADDAFYAMKVVRELVGSAAGHEVVHGAELLVNLFRAQLAARNGEPAVANFLAGFDEYSGEVGELVKTVLDLRNDVGGDDVEQFDSIGDGRTPLSVLGRALFAAAKRGHDPEAALTLAARGGAVTGALTGAMVGARLTVPGLPQSWLAAYADLGVVDNMAGDAYYYFNRFGLPREPEERRRWDAKRYPRGDQ
;
A
#
# COMPACT_ATOMS: atom_id res chain seq x y z
N MET A 1 2.33 -2.51 -46.27
CA MET A 1 2.00 -1.64 -47.43
C MET A 1 2.11 -0.19 -47.00
N ASN A 2 2.63 0.70 -47.85
CA ASN A 2 2.68 2.15 -47.55
C ASN A 2 1.42 2.89 -48.06
N GLU A 3 1.28 4.17 -47.69
CA GLU A 3 0.10 4.98 -48.04
C GLU A 3 -0.10 5.13 -49.55
N GLU A 4 0.96 5.46 -50.29
CA GLU A 4 0.90 5.63 -51.75
C GLU A 4 0.54 4.32 -52.48
N GLU A 5 1.02 3.18 -51.98
CA GLU A 5 0.64 1.85 -52.47
C GLU A 5 -0.85 1.57 -52.21
N ALA A 6 -1.37 1.90 -51.02
CA ALA A 6 -2.77 1.71 -50.70
C ALA A 6 -3.69 2.60 -51.55
N VAL A 7 -3.32 3.88 -51.73
CA VAL A 7 -4.04 4.81 -52.61
C VAL A 7 -4.02 4.32 -54.05
N SER A 8 -2.86 3.92 -54.56
CA SER A 8 -2.73 3.43 -55.94
C SER A 8 -3.59 2.19 -56.19
N ARG A 9 -3.61 1.24 -55.23
CA ARG A 9 -4.47 0.05 -55.32
C ARG A 9 -5.95 0.39 -55.35
N VAL A 10 -6.38 1.41 -54.63
CA VAL A 10 -7.78 1.86 -54.65
C VAL A 10 -8.09 2.64 -55.93
N GLU A 11 -7.19 3.49 -56.42
CA GLU A 11 -7.35 4.16 -57.72
C GLU A 11 -7.49 3.14 -58.86
N GLU A 12 -6.68 2.07 -58.88
CA GLU A 12 -6.81 0.96 -59.84
C GLU A 12 -8.14 0.20 -59.69
N TRP A 13 -8.54 -0.09 -58.45
CA TRP A 13 -9.79 -0.77 -58.16
C TRP A 13 -11.02 0.05 -58.54
N LEU A 14 -10.96 1.39 -58.40
CA LEU A 14 -12.00 2.31 -58.85
C LEU A 14 -12.06 2.40 -60.37
N ALA A 15 -10.92 2.39 -61.06
CA ALA A 15 -10.86 2.41 -62.52
C ALA A 15 -11.59 1.20 -63.15
N GLY A 16 -11.53 0.03 -62.49
CA GLY A 16 -12.26 -1.17 -62.90
C GLY A 16 -13.78 -1.14 -62.66
N ARG A 17 -14.28 -0.17 -61.88
CA ARG A 17 -15.72 -0.02 -61.54
C ARG A 17 -16.39 1.15 -62.29
N GLY A 18 -15.66 1.85 -63.16
CA GLY A 18 -16.05 3.14 -63.76
C GLY A 18 -17.07 3.13 -64.90
N GLU A 19 -17.77 2.04 -65.19
CA GLU A 19 -18.87 2.02 -66.18
C GLU A 19 -20.23 2.21 -65.49
N GLY A 20 -20.60 3.44 -65.09
CA GLY A 20 -22.00 3.70 -64.72
C GLY A 20 -22.36 4.91 -63.85
N THR A 21 -21.42 5.58 -63.19
CA THR A 21 -21.64 6.79 -62.37
C THR A 21 -20.37 7.61 -62.41
N GLY A 22 -20.45 8.95 -62.46
CA GLY A 22 -19.32 9.87 -62.76
C GLY A 22 -17.96 9.46 -62.17
N ALA A 23 -16.87 9.76 -62.90
CA ALA A 23 -15.50 9.36 -62.55
C ALA A 23 -15.23 9.44 -61.04
N LEU A 24 -14.76 8.37 -60.42
CA LEU A 24 -14.48 8.29 -58.99
C LEU A 24 -13.03 8.66 -58.71
N ARG A 25 -12.75 9.34 -57.59
CA ARG A 25 -11.41 9.72 -57.16
C ARG A 25 -11.25 9.58 -55.66
N VAL A 26 -10.07 9.12 -55.25
CA VAL A 26 -9.67 9.02 -53.84
C VAL A 26 -9.57 10.41 -53.22
N ARG A 27 -10.04 10.54 -51.98
CA ARG A 27 -9.83 11.70 -51.13
C ARG A 27 -8.58 11.44 -50.29
N ARG A 28 -7.43 11.90 -50.80
CA ARG A 28 -6.12 11.62 -50.20
C ARG A 28 -6.01 12.15 -48.78
N GLU A 29 -6.72 13.23 -48.48
CA GLU A 29 -6.79 13.83 -47.16
C GLU A 29 -7.57 12.98 -46.11
N TYR A 30 -8.19 11.87 -46.53
CA TYR A 30 -8.90 10.90 -45.66
C TYR A 30 -8.39 9.47 -45.87
N VAL A 31 -7.08 9.30 -46.06
CA VAL A 31 -6.41 8.00 -46.14
C VAL A 31 -5.72 7.72 -44.81
N VAL A 32 -6.05 6.59 -44.18
CA VAL A 32 -5.60 6.31 -42.81
C VAL A 32 -5.17 4.86 -42.65
N ARG A 33 -4.15 4.66 -41.81
CA ARG A 33 -3.64 3.34 -41.44
C ARG A 33 -4.63 2.62 -40.51
N ALA A 34 -4.96 1.37 -40.82
CA ALA A 34 -5.70 0.46 -39.95
C ALA A 34 -4.77 -0.63 -39.39
N THR A 35 -5.26 -1.43 -38.42
CA THR A 35 -4.47 -2.46 -37.73
C THR A 35 -3.84 -3.49 -38.69
N ASP A 36 -4.54 -3.82 -39.78
CA ASP A 36 -4.18 -4.84 -40.77
C ASP A 36 -4.27 -4.33 -42.23
N GLY A 37 -4.27 -3.00 -42.43
CA GLY A 37 -4.43 -2.43 -43.76
C GLY A 37 -4.53 -0.91 -43.79
N TRP A 38 -5.26 -0.39 -44.78
CA TRP A 38 -5.50 1.05 -44.98
C TRP A 38 -6.97 1.30 -45.30
N ASN A 39 -7.55 2.32 -44.69
CA ASN A 39 -8.87 2.84 -45.03
C ASN A 39 -8.71 4.02 -45.99
N VAL A 40 -9.31 3.92 -47.18
CA VAL A 40 -9.18 4.89 -48.26
C VAL A 40 -10.57 5.38 -48.66
N THR A 41 -10.85 6.64 -48.40
CA THR A 41 -12.14 7.26 -48.76
C THR A 41 -12.13 7.72 -50.22
N TYR A 42 -13.23 7.56 -50.95
CA TYR A 42 -13.37 8.06 -52.33
C TYR A 42 -14.73 8.70 -52.58
N ASN A 43 -14.82 9.56 -53.60
CA ASN A 43 -16.07 10.19 -54.02
C ASN A 43 -16.07 10.48 -55.54
N THR A 44 -17.14 11.05 -56.10
CA THR A 44 -17.18 11.46 -57.50
C THR A 44 -16.30 12.70 -57.74
N VAL A 45 -15.64 12.74 -58.90
CA VAL A 45 -14.82 13.88 -59.36
C VAL A 45 -15.68 15.14 -59.46
N GLY A 46 -16.92 15.02 -59.91
CA GLY A 46 -17.85 16.16 -60.03
C GLY A 46 -18.11 16.87 -58.70
N TRP A 47 -18.24 16.09 -57.61
CA TRP A 47 -18.36 16.60 -56.24
C TRP A 47 -17.05 17.21 -55.75
N LEU A 48 -15.93 16.50 -55.94
CA LEU A 48 -14.62 16.93 -55.43
C LEU A 48 -14.08 18.19 -56.12
N ASP A 49 -14.36 18.37 -57.40
CA ASP A 49 -13.98 19.55 -58.18
C ASP A 49 -15.00 20.70 -58.04
N GLY A 50 -16.10 20.48 -57.31
CA GLY A 50 -17.19 21.45 -57.11
C GLY A 50 -18.02 21.75 -58.37
N THR A 51 -17.81 20.99 -59.44
CA THR A 51 -18.49 21.18 -60.74
C THR A 51 -19.92 20.64 -60.76
N ASP A 52 -20.23 19.66 -59.92
CA ASP A 52 -21.57 19.11 -59.73
C ASP A 52 -21.76 18.67 -58.26
N PRO A 53 -22.25 19.58 -57.40
CA PRO A 53 -22.53 19.28 -56.00
C PRO A 53 -23.62 18.20 -55.81
N ALA A 54 -24.46 17.91 -56.80
CA ALA A 54 -25.51 16.90 -56.68
C ALA A 54 -25.00 15.47 -56.96
N ALA A 55 -23.77 15.32 -57.47
CA ALA A 55 -23.18 14.04 -57.84
C ALA A 55 -22.43 13.34 -56.67
N GLY A 56 -22.40 13.92 -55.48
CA GLY A 56 -21.68 13.36 -54.34
C GLY A 56 -22.27 12.03 -53.86
N LEU A 57 -21.40 11.08 -53.52
CA LEU A 57 -21.79 9.83 -52.86
C LEU A 57 -21.94 10.07 -51.35
N PHE A 58 -23.14 9.83 -50.83
CA PHE A 58 -23.48 9.96 -49.42
C PHE A 58 -24.17 8.69 -48.92
N PRO A 59 -23.65 8.03 -47.86
CA PRO A 59 -22.36 8.31 -47.19
C PRO A 59 -21.16 8.16 -48.14
N SER A 60 -20.05 8.85 -47.84
CA SER A 60 -18.82 8.74 -48.64
C SER A 60 -18.25 7.32 -48.51
N PRO A 61 -18.03 6.61 -49.63
CA PRO A 61 -17.50 5.26 -49.56
C PRO A 61 -16.08 5.16 -49.00
N VAL A 62 -15.87 4.17 -48.12
CA VAL A 62 -14.55 3.81 -47.57
C VAL A 62 -14.17 2.42 -48.08
N ALA A 63 -12.99 2.32 -48.69
CA ALA A 63 -12.39 1.08 -49.15
C ALA A 63 -11.29 0.65 -48.17
N PHE A 64 -11.41 -0.55 -47.61
CA PHE A 64 -10.36 -1.17 -46.80
C PHE A 64 -9.41 -1.96 -47.70
N VAL A 65 -8.11 -1.67 -47.60
CA VAL A 65 -7.02 -2.26 -48.36
C VAL A 65 -6.15 -3.10 -47.42
N PRO A 66 -6.23 -4.44 -47.47
CA PRO A 66 -5.43 -5.31 -46.61
C PRO A 66 -3.91 -5.21 -46.90
N ASP A 67 -3.09 -5.24 -45.85
CA ASP A 67 -1.62 -5.24 -45.95
C ASP A 67 -1.03 -6.46 -46.64
N ASP A 68 -1.70 -7.59 -46.51
CA ASP A 68 -1.28 -8.89 -47.04
C ASP A 68 -1.53 -9.02 -48.56
N GLY A 69 -2.04 -7.97 -49.20
CA GLY A 69 -2.38 -7.97 -50.62
C GLY A 69 -3.77 -8.55 -50.91
N GLY A 70 -4.58 -8.85 -49.88
CA GLY A 70 -5.94 -9.34 -50.02
C GLY A 70 -6.90 -8.41 -50.78
N GLU A 71 -8.12 -8.91 -51.02
CA GLU A 71 -9.14 -8.18 -51.77
C GLU A 71 -9.60 -6.91 -51.07
N ILE A 72 -9.79 -5.84 -51.85
CA ILE A 72 -10.35 -4.56 -51.36
C ILE A 72 -11.83 -4.74 -51.09
N ARG A 73 -12.26 -4.43 -49.86
CA ARG A 73 -13.65 -4.51 -49.40
C ARG A 73 -14.18 -3.13 -49.02
N LEU A 74 -15.49 -2.93 -49.13
CA LEU A 74 -16.13 -1.73 -48.61
C LEU A 74 -16.28 -1.87 -47.10
N ASP A 75 -15.86 -0.85 -46.36
CA ASP A 75 -16.05 -0.80 -44.92
C ASP A 75 -17.42 -0.22 -44.60
N LEU A 76 -18.41 -1.12 -44.49
CA LEU A 76 -19.81 -0.77 -44.28
C LEU A 76 -20.07 -0.14 -42.89
N GLU A 77 -19.23 -0.43 -41.89
CA GLU A 77 -19.36 0.19 -40.56
C GLU A 77 -18.95 1.66 -40.61
N LEU A 78 -17.81 1.98 -41.24
CA LEU A 78 -17.39 3.38 -41.44
C LEU A 78 -18.33 4.16 -42.37
N MET A 79 -18.93 3.49 -43.36
CA MET A 79 -19.99 4.06 -44.20
C MET A 79 -21.28 4.33 -43.42
N ALA A 80 -21.68 3.47 -42.48
CA ALA A 80 -22.90 3.62 -41.70
C ALA A 80 -22.83 4.81 -40.73
N VAL A 81 -21.63 5.13 -40.23
CA VAL A 81 -21.39 6.28 -39.34
C VAL A 81 -21.55 7.63 -40.07
N SER A 82 -21.26 7.69 -41.37
CA SER A 82 -21.43 8.89 -42.19
C SER A 82 -22.88 9.13 -42.67
N ALA A 83 -23.79 8.16 -42.47
CA ALA A 83 -25.21 8.28 -42.84
C ALA A 83 -26.12 8.81 -41.71
N ALA A 84 -25.60 9.00 -40.50
CA ALA A 84 -26.38 9.49 -39.35
C ALA A 84 -26.48 11.03 -39.26
N GLY A 85 -25.85 11.78 -40.16
CA GLY A 85 -25.89 13.25 -40.20
C GLY A 85 -26.78 13.78 -41.33
N GLY A 86 -28.09 13.89 -41.06
CA GLY A 86 -28.97 14.72 -41.87
C GLY A 86 -28.90 16.16 -41.38
N ASP A 87 -28.55 17.08 -42.29
CA ASP A 87 -28.75 18.54 -42.22
C ASP A 87 -28.64 19.17 -40.81
N GLY A 88 -27.41 19.26 -40.28
CA GLY A 88 -27.12 20.01 -39.06
C GLY A 88 -25.61 20.18 -38.87
N GLU A 89 -25.21 21.35 -38.40
CA GLU A 89 -23.84 21.80 -38.08
C GLU A 89 -23.07 20.97 -37.01
N ASP A 90 -23.41 19.70 -36.78
CA ASP A 90 -22.78 18.91 -35.71
C ASP A 90 -21.62 18.05 -36.23
N ASP A 91 -20.40 18.46 -35.89
CA ASP A 91 -19.12 17.72 -35.99
C ASP A 91 -19.11 16.37 -35.20
N ASP A 92 -20.23 15.94 -34.65
CA ASP A 92 -20.35 14.76 -33.77
C ASP A 92 -20.24 13.41 -34.51
N ALA A 93 -20.38 13.38 -35.84
CA ALA A 93 -20.37 12.13 -36.63
C ALA A 93 -19.01 11.42 -36.71
N PHE A 94 -17.90 12.06 -36.32
CA PHE A 94 -16.55 11.48 -36.36
C PHE A 94 -15.94 11.20 -34.99
N THR A 95 -16.78 11.08 -33.96
CA THR A 95 -16.31 10.89 -32.59
C THR A 95 -16.88 9.63 -31.93
N ARG A 96 -16.14 9.07 -30.98
CA ARG A 96 -16.57 7.97 -30.13
C ARG A 96 -16.21 8.28 -28.68
N TRP A 97 -17.04 7.82 -27.75
CA TRP A 97 -16.74 7.88 -26.33
C TRP A 97 -15.93 6.66 -25.92
N THR A 98 -14.73 6.89 -25.39
CA THR A 98 -13.87 5.85 -24.84
C THR A 98 -13.96 5.86 -23.32
N GLU A 99 -14.02 4.67 -22.73
CA GLU A 99 -14.06 4.49 -21.28
C GLU A 99 -12.68 4.72 -20.67
N VAL A 100 -12.59 5.64 -19.71
CA VAL A 100 -11.41 5.79 -18.86
C VAL A 100 -11.67 4.95 -17.61
N VAL A 101 -11.02 3.79 -17.53
CA VAL A 101 -11.21 2.81 -16.46
C VAL A 101 -10.29 3.14 -15.28
N ASP A 102 -10.77 2.90 -14.07
CA ASP A 102 -9.96 3.01 -12.86
C ASP A 102 -8.72 2.09 -12.98
N PRO A 103 -7.50 2.59 -12.72
CA PRO A 103 -6.28 1.82 -12.93
C PRO A 103 -6.15 0.60 -12.02
N GLU A 104 -6.98 0.48 -10.97
CA GLU A 104 -7.02 -0.72 -10.13
C GLU A 104 -7.91 -1.85 -10.70
N PHE A 105 -8.66 -1.61 -11.79
CA PHE A 105 -9.39 -2.65 -12.50
C PHE A 105 -8.48 -3.41 -13.46
N ASP A 106 -8.31 -4.71 -13.22
CA ASP A 106 -7.46 -5.61 -13.98
C ASP A 106 -8.34 -6.67 -14.69
N PRO A 107 -8.56 -6.54 -16.00
CA PRO A 107 -9.36 -7.49 -16.76
C PRO A 107 -8.70 -8.88 -16.84
N ALA A 108 -7.40 -9.02 -16.54
CA ALA A 108 -6.73 -10.31 -16.54
C ALA A 108 -7.16 -11.20 -15.35
N VAL A 109 -7.59 -10.60 -14.24
CA VAL A 109 -8.12 -11.34 -13.07
C VAL A 109 -9.51 -11.92 -13.34
N VAL A 110 -10.30 -11.20 -14.14
CA VAL A 110 -11.69 -11.54 -14.49
C VAL A 110 -11.87 -11.59 -16.01
N PRO A 111 -11.19 -12.52 -16.71
CA PRO A 111 -11.18 -12.53 -18.16
C PRO A 111 -12.58 -12.84 -18.68
N GLY A 112 -13.19 -11.87 -19.36
CA GLY A 112 -14.56 -11.96 -19.90
C GLY A 112 -15.61 -11.17 -19.11
N LEU A 113 -15.26 -10.56 -17.97
CA LEU A 113 -16.13 -9.58 -17.31
C LEU A 113 -16.03 -8.24 -18.09
N PRO A 114 -17.15 -7.71 -18.63
CA PRO A 114 -17.17 -6.35 -19.16
C PRO A 114 -16.76 -5.35 -18.07
N VAL A 115 -16.12 -4.24 -18.44
CA VAL A 115 -15.75 -3.22 -17.46
C VAL A 115 -17.01 -2.75 -16.72
N PRO A 116 -17.09 -2.93 -15.38
CA PRO A 116 -18.24 -2.48 -14.63
C PRO A 116 -18.40 -0.98 -14.74
N LYS A 117 -19.63 -0.49 -14.88
CA LYS A 117 -19.89 0.96 -14.94
C LYS A 117 -19.36 1.69 -13.71
N THR A 118 -19.38 1.05 -12.55
CA THR A 118 -18.81 1.61 -11.30
C THR A 118 -17.29 1.68 -11.29
N ALA A 119 -16.59 0.95 -12.17
CA ALA A 119 -15.14 1.03 -12.35
C ALA A 119 -14.70 2.04 -13.44
N ILE A 120 -15.65 2.62 -14.18
CA ILE A 120 -15.36 3.65 -15.18
C ILE A 120 -15.25 5.00 -14.46
N VAL A 121 -14.12 5.68 -14.53
CA VAL A 121 -13.91 7.01 -13.93
C VAL A 121 -14.71 8.07 -14.70
N ARG A 122 -14.60 8.02 -16.03
CA ARG A 122 -15.23 8.98 -16.95
C ARG A 122 -15.23 8.42 -18.37
N TRP A 123 -15.90 9.11 -19.27
CA TRP A 123 -15.75 8.91 -20.70
C TRP A 123 -15.05 10.11 -21.31
N GLU A 124 -14.11 9.86 -22.21
CA GLU A 124 -13.45 10.88 -23.01
C GLU A 124 -13.84 10.69 -24.47
N GLN A 125 -14.25 11.78 -25.12
CA GLN A 125 -14.57 11.74 -26.53
C GLN A 125 -13.26 11.81 -27.31
N GLN A 126 -13.10 10.85 -28.20
CA GLN A 126 -12.01 10.80 -29.15
C GLN A 126 -12.58 10.84 -30.55
N THR A 127 -11.83 11.35 -31.50
CA THR A 127 -12.15 11.12 -32.91
C THR A 127 -12.11 9.61 -33.20
N LEU A 128 -12.72 9.17 -34.30
CA LEU A 128 -12.58 7.78 -34.77
C LEU A 128 -11.12 7.40 -35.06
N TYR A 129 -10.22 8.38 -35.13
CA TYR A 129 -8.78 8.23 -35.30
C TYR A 129 -8.00 8.16 -33.97
N GLY A 130 -8.69 8.22 -32.83
CA GLY A 130 -8.11 8.09 -31.49
C GLY A 130 -7.54 9.39 -30.91
N GLU A 131 -7.71 10.52 -31.60
CA GLU A 131 -7.26 11.83 -31.10
C GLU A 131 -8.27 12.39 -30.08
N PRO A 132 -7.82 12.92 -28.93
CA PRO A 132 -8.73 13.48 -27.93
C PRO A 132 -9.38 14.77 -28.43
N THR A 133 -10.71 14.88 -28.32
CA THR A 133 -11.43 16.13 -28.65
C THR A 133 -11.43 17.13 -27.49
N GLY A 134 -11.06 16.67 -26.30
CA GLY A 134 -11.13 17.43 -25.04
C GLY A 134 -12.51 17.38 -24.37
N ALA A 135 -13.54 16.81 -25.02
CA ALA A 135 -14.83 16.64 -24.37
C ALA A 135 -14.80 15.46 -23.39
N VAL A 136 -15.26 15.73 -22.16
CA VAL A 136 -15.24 14.79 -21.05
C VAL A 136 -16.65 14.65 -20.49
N ARG A 137 -17.08 13.41 -20.25
CA ARG A 137 -18.32 13.08 -19.56
C ARG A 137 -17.99 12.38 -18.25
N ALA A 138 -18.28 13.04 -17.12
CA ALA A 138 -18.08 12.46 -15.80
C ALA A 138 -19.01 11.25 -15.56
N ASN A 139 -18.56 10.30 -14.75
CA ASN A 139 -19.39 9.19 -14.29
C ASN A 139 -19.80 9.38 -12.82
N PRO A 140 -21.05 9.77 -12.53
CA PRO A 140 -21.50 9.93 -11.15
C PRO A 140 -21.62 8.58 -10.40
N GLU A 141 -21.57 7.45 -11.10
CA GLU A 141 -21.62 6.11 -10.52
C GLU A 141 -20.22 5.52 -10.26
N HIS A 142 -19.14 6.24 -10.59
CA HIS A 142 -17.77 5.79 -10.31
C HIS A 142 -17.58 5.55 -8.82
N ARG A 143 -17.03 4.38 -8.50
CA ARG A 143 -16.58 4.02 -7.17
C ARG A 143 -15.07 3.85 -7.22
N PRO A 144 -14.31 4.61 -6.42
CA PRO A 144 -12.86 4.51 -6.43
C PRO A 144 -12.35 3.10 -6.12
N GLY A 145 -11.22 2.74 -6.74
CA GLY A 145 -10.59 1.44 -6.58
C GLY A 145 -10.34 1.00 -5.13
N PRO A 146 -10.12 -0.32 -4.90
CA PRO A 146 -10.00 -0.88 -3.56
C PRO A 146 -8.89 -0.23 -2.72
N ARG A 147 -7.68 -0.06 -3.26
CA ARG A 147 -6.56 0.50 -2.48
C ARG A 147 -6.77 1.99 -2.20
N PHE A 148 -7.31 2.74 -3.17
CA PHE A 148 -7.74 4.13 -2.95
C PHE A 148 -8.74 4.23 -1.79
N SER A 149 -9.71 3.31 -1.73
CA SER A 149 -10.71 3.18 -0.66
C SER A 149 -10.16 2.66 0.68
N GLY A 150 -8.85 2.41 0.75
CA GLY A 150 -8.16 2.08 1.99
C GLY A 150 -7.76 0.61 2.15
N ARG A 151 -8.08 -0.25 1.19
CA ARG A 151 -7.76 -1.68 1.23
C ARG A 151 -6.24 -1.92 1.06
N PRO A 152 -5.71 -3.04 1.61
CA PRO A 152 -4.32 -3.41 1.38
C PRO A 152 -4.08 -3.78 -0.09
N LYS A 153 -2.82 -3.76 -0.52
CA LYS A 153 -2.42 -4.30 -1.82
C LYS A 153 -2.74 -5.81 -1.84
N PRO A 154 -3.47 -6.31 -2.85
CA PRO A 154 -3.79 -7.74 -2.92
C PRO A 154 -2.53 -8.57 -3.21
N GLU A 155 -2.39 -9.70 -2.51
CA GLU A 155 -1.33 -10.69 -2.73
C GLU A 155 -1.78 -11.86 -3.62
N SER A 156 -3.07 -11.95 -3.94
CA SER A 156 -3.62 -12.97 -4.83
C SER A 156 -4.80 -12.45 -5.64
N ALA A 157 -5.12 -13.18 -6.72
CA ALA A 157 -6.28 -12.90 -7.56
C ALA A 157 -7.61 -12.92 -6.76
N VAL A 158 -7.71 -13.76 -5.71
CA VAL A 158 -8.89 -13.81 -4.85
C VAL A 158 -9.01 -12.55 -3.99
N GLU A 159 -7.88 -11.99 -3.53
CA GLU A 159 -7.88 -10.71 -2.81
C GLU A 159 -8.25 -9.54 -3.73
N THR A 160 -7.82 -9.56 -4.99
CA THR A 160 -8.28 -8.59 -5.98
C THR A 160 -9.79 -8.66 -6.18
N LEU A 161 -10.37 -9.87 -6.33
CA LEU A 161 -11.82 -10.06 -6.41
C LEU A 161 -12.56 -9.59 -5.15
N LEU A 162 -12.02 -9.89 -3.96
CA LEU A 162 -12.59 -9.38 -2.70
C LEU A 162 -12.57 -7.85 -2.71
N GLY A 163 -11.48 -7.24 -3.18
CA GLY A 163 -11.40 -5.79 -3.39
C GLY A 163 -12.53 -5.27 -4.26
N TYR A 164 -12.75 -5.86 -5.44
CA TYR A 164 -13.81 -5.48 -6.37
C TYR A 164 -15.21 -5.63 -5.77
N LEU A 165 -15.46 -6.72 -5.03
CA LEU A 165 -16.70 -6.91 -4.30
C LEU A 165 -16.93 -5.79 -3.27
N ARG A 166 -15.88 -5.40 -2.53
CA ARG A 166 -15.98 -4.39 -1.47
C ARG A 166 -16.25 -2.98 -2.00
N VAL A 167 -15.77 -2.65 -3.20
CA VAL A 167 -16.06 -1.37 -3.85
C VAL A 167 -17.25 -1.45 -4.81
N GLU A 168 -18.00 -2.56 -4.78
CA GLU A 168 -19.19 -2.80 -5.61
C GLU A 168 -18.92 -2.63 -7.12
N TRP A 169 -17.75 -3.11 -7.56
CA TRP A 169 -17.46 -3.32 -8.97
C TRP A 169 -18.02 -4.64 -9.49
N ILE A 170 -18.20 -5.63 -8.59
CA ILE A 170 -18.84 -6.92 -8.91
C ILE A 170 -19.86 -7.29 -7.84
N THR A 171 -20.83 -8.12 -8.20
CA THR A 171 -21.82 -8.64 -7.26
C THR A 171 -21.27 -9.83 -6.44
N PRO A 172 -21.92 -10.22 -5.33
CA PRO A 172 -21.56 -11.43 -4.59
C PRO A 172 -21.58 -12.71 -5.45
N GLU A 173 -22.52 -12.82 -6.39
CA GLU A 173 -22.66 -13.97 -7.28
C GLU A 173 -21.50 -14.03 -8.30
N GLU A 174 -21.14 -12.88 -8.89
CA GLU A 174 -19.98 -12.76 -9.77
C GLU A 174 -18.69 -13.08 -9.02
N PHE A 175 -18.54 -12.54 -7.80
CA PHE A 175 -17.41 -12.86 -6.93
C PHE A 175 -17.27 -14.37 -6.71
N VAL A 176 -18.35 -15.04 -6.28
CA VAL A 176 -18.32 -16.50 -6.04
C VAL A 176 -18.03 -17.24 -7.34
N HIS A 177 -18.65 -16.85 -8.45
CA HIS A 177 -18.41 -17.45 -9.76
C HIS A 177 -16.94 -17.45 -10.14
N TRP A 178 -16.27 -16.29 -10.06
CA TRP A 178 -14.86 -16.17 -10.42
C TRP A 178 -13.93 -16.82 -9.40
N MET A 179 -14.21 -16.67 -8.10
CA MET A 179 -13.39 -17.25 -7.04
C MET A 179 -13.33 -18.78 -7.12
N LEU A 180 -14.40 -19.45 -7.56
CA LEU A 180 -14.47 -20.90 -7.70
C LEU A 180 -13.36 -21.49 -8.60
N ASP A 181 -12.84 -20.70 -9.54
CA ASP A 181 -11.81 -21.11 -10.50
C ASP A 181 -10.39 -20.64 -10.10
N LEU A 182 -10.27 -19.79 -9.08
CA LEU A 182 -9.01 -19.30 -8.55
C LEU A 182 -8.44 -20.21 -7.46
N ASP A 183 -7.15 -20.06 -7.15
CA ASP A 183 -6.52 -20.82 -6.08
C ASP A 183 -6.80 -20.19 -4.72
N VAL A 184 -7.19 -21.02 -3.77
CA VAL A 184 -7.22 -20.69 -2.34
C VAL A 184 -6.29 -21.62 -1.58
N LEU A 185 -5.93 -21.21 -0.36
CA LEU A 185 -5.08 -21.99 0.54
C LEU A 185 -5.93 -22.62 1.62
N ALA A 186 -6.17 -23.93 1.52
CA ALA A 186 -6.94 -24.70 2.50
C ALA A 186 -5.98 -25.31 3.53
N PRO A 187 -5.96 -24.85 4.79
CA PRO A 187 -5.06 -25.39 5.81
C PRO A 187 -5.42 -26.85 6.13
N ALA A 188 -4.38 -27.62 6.46
CA ALA A 188 -4.51 -28.99 6.93
C ALA A 188 -3.91 -29.14 8.33
N LYS A 189 -4.61 -29.88 9.20
CA LYS A 189 -4.14 -30.27 10.53
C LYS A 189 -4.37 -31.76 10.70
N ASP A 190 -3.35 -32.47 11.17
CA ASP A 190 -3.38 -33.93 11.36
C ASP A 190 -3.78 -34.71 10.09
N GLY A 191 -3.40 -34.20 8.91
CA GLY A 191 -3.73 -34.80 7.62
C GLY A 191 -5.13 -34.47 7.08
N HIS A 192 -5.93 -33.69 7.82
CA HIS A 192 -7.30 -33.34 7.45
C HIS A 192 -7.44 -31.85 7.13
N LEU A 193 -8.14 -31.54 6.04
CA LEU A 193 -8.53 -30.16 5.72
C LEU A 193 -9.44 -29.61 6.82
N GLN A 194 -9.25 -28.35 7.16
CA GLN A 194 -10.04 -27.72 8.21
C GLN A 194 -11.45 -27.40 7.72
N VAL A 195 -12.43 -27.90 8.46
CA VAL A 195 -13.85 -27.64 8.24
C VAL A 195 -14.43 -27.15 9.57
N ARG A 196 -15.18 -26.05 9.52
CA ARG A 196 -15.92 -25.55 10.68
C ARG A 196 -17.40 -25.84 10.51
N ASP A 197 -17.96 -26.56 11.48
CA ASP A 197 -19.38 -26.84 11.55
C ASP A 197 -20.13 -25.67 12.21
N PHE A 198 -21.27 -25.30 11.64
CA PHE A 198 -22.16 -24.26 12.15
C PHE A 198 -23.59 -24.78 12.36
N GLY A 199 -23.75 -26.09 12.58
CA GLY A 199 -25.04 -26.72 12.83
C GLY A 199 -25.96 -26.61 11.62
N ASP A 200 -27.18 -26.11 11.84
CA ASP A 200 -28.22 -26.00 10.80
C ASP A 200 -27.78 -25.16 9.59
N ALA A 201 -26.82 -24.26 9.76
CA ALA A 201 -26.30 -23.40 8.69
C ALA A 201 -25.26 -24.11 7.79
N GLY A 202 -24.95 -25.38 8.07
CA GLY A 202 -24.03 -26.21 7.30
C GLY A 202 -22.55 -26.00 7.64
N ALA A 203 -21.72 -26.93 7.17
CA ALA A 203 -20.28 -26.90 7.37
C ALA A 203 -19.59 -25.98 6.35
N ARG A 204 -18.43 -25.42 6.69
CA ARG A 204 -17.62 -24.63 5.75
C ARG A 204 -16.16 -25.05 5.77
N PHE A 205 -15.57 -25.23 4.59
CA PHE A 205 -14.11 -25.33 4.49
C PHE A 205 -13.49 -24.02 4.90
N VAL A 206 -12.51 -24.07 5.80
CA VAL A 206 -11.66 -22.91 6.10
C VAL A 206 -10.69 -22.75 4.93
N VAL A 207 -10.62 -21.56 4.35
CA VAL A 207 -9.71 -21.23 3.26
C VAL A 207 -9.12 -19.84 3.46
N TYR A 208 -7.91 -19.61 2.95
CA TYR A 208 -7.21 -18.34 3.01
C TYR A 208 -6.83 -17.87 1.61
N THR A 209 -6.81 -16.55 1.41
CA THR A 209 -6.56 -15.94 0.10
C THR A 209 -5.08 -15.81 -0.23
N SER A 210 -4.22 -15.75 0.78
CA SER A 210 -2.76 -15.63 0.65
C SER A 210 -2.07 -16.19 1.89
N GLU A 211 -0.75 -16.39 1.82
CA GLU A 211 0.02 -16.90 2.96
C GLU A 211 0.03 -15.93 4.15
N ALA A 212 -0.01 -14.62 3.88
CA ALA A 212 -0.14 -13.59 4.90
C ALA A 212 -1.42 -13.74 5.74
N GLN A 213 -2.48 -14.28 5.15
CA GLN A 213 -3.75 -14.51 5.85
C GLN A 213 -3.75 -15.80 6.68
N ILE A 214 -2.80 -16.73 6.50
CA ILE A 214 -2.79 -18.01 7.23
C ILE A 214 -2.25 -17.81 8.66
N PRO A 215 -3.01 -18.10 9.72
CA PRO A 215 -2.54 -18.06 11.11
C PRO A 215 -1.32 -18.94 11.36
N ALA A 216 -0.47 -18.55 12.32
CA ALA A 216 0.77 -19.28 12.61
C ALA A 216 0.56 -20.75 12.99
N GLU A 217 -0.58 -21.07 13.61
CA GLU A 217 -0.96 -22.43 14.02
C GLU A 217 -1.02 -23.45 12.86
N TYR A 218 -1.26 -23.00 11.63
CA TYR A 218 -1.24 -23.88 10.45
C TYR A 218 0.15 -23.86 9.81
N THR A 219 0.74 -25.04 9.63
CA THR A 219 2.09 -25.20 9.03
C THR A 219 2.08 -25.98 7.71
N VAL A 220 0.89 -26.43 7.28
CA VAL A 220 0.68 -27.13 6.03
C VAL A 220 -0.67 -26.68 5.46
N TRP A 221 -0.72 -26.42 4.16
CA TRP A 221 -1.95 -26.11 3.43
C TRP A 221 -1.93 -26.71 2.03
N GLN A 222 -3.11 -26.89 1.46
CA GLN A 222 -3.29 -27.25 0.06
C GLN A 222 -3.65 -25.99 -0.73
N ARG A 223 -2.90 -25.73 -1.80
CA ARG A 223 -3.31 -24.80 -2.85
C ARG A 223 -4.25 -25.54 -3.78
N VAL A 224 -5.49 -25.09 -3.84
CA VAL A 224 -6.58 -25.83 -4.48
C VAL A 224 -7.66 -24.87 -4.97
N GLN A 225 -8.33 -25.21 -6.06
CA GLN A 225 -9.51 -24.49 -6.52
C GLN A 225 -10.73 -24.86 -5.65
N PRO A 226 -11.56 -23.90 -5.21
CA PRO A 226 -12.72 -24.21 -4.40
C PRO A 226 -13.68 -25.24 -5.02
N ARG A 227 -13.82 -25.29 -6.36
CA ARG A 227 -14.61 -26.34 -7.04
C ARG A 227 -14.16 -27.77 -6.69
N VAL A 228 -12.86 -27.99 -6.53
CA VAL A 228 -12.30 -29.30 -6.19
C VAL A 228 -12.69 -29.67 -4.76
N LEU A 229 -12.62 -28.72 -3.82
CA LEU A 229 -13.06 -28.91 -2.44
C LEU A 229 -14.55 -29.27 -2.35
N LEU A 230 -15.39 -28.52 -3.05
CA LEU A 230 -16.84 -28.75 -3.06
C LEU A 230 -17.20 -30.09 -3.68
N ARG A 231 -16.49 -30.53 -4.73
CA ARG A 231 -16.68 -31.87 -5.32
C ARG A 231 -16.30 -32.99 -4.36
N ARG A 232 -15.22 -32.84 -3.57
CA ARG A 232 -14.84 -33.81 -2.53
C ARG A 232 -15.92 -33.94 -1.46
N ALA A 233 -16.63 -32.84 -1.19
CA ALA A 233 -17.74 -32.78 -0.25
C ALA A 233 -19.11 -33.06 -0.89
N LYS A 234 -19.19 -33.63 -2.11
CA LYS A 234 -20.46 -33.87 -2.82
C LYS A 234 -21.48 -34.70 -2.01
N ASP A 235 -20.98 -35.59 -1.15
CA ASP A 235 -21.80 -36.48 -0.33
C ASP A 235 -22.13 -35.85 1.04
N THR A 236 -21.61 -34.64 1.30
CA THR A 236 -21.89 -33.83 2.49
C THR A 236 -22.85 -32.70 2.10
N PRO A 237 -24.15 -32.79 2.48
CA PRO A 237 -25.10 -31.72 2.19
C PRO A 237 -24.68 -30.41 2.86
N GLY A 238 -24.79 -29.29 2.15
CA GLY A 238 -24.69 -27.96 2.75
C GLY A 238 -23.26 -27.53 3.12
N VAL A 239 -22.27 -27.80 2.27
CA VAL A 239 -20.89 -27.33 2.49
C VAL A 239 -20.61 -26.03 1.75
N GLY A 240 -20.13 -25.03 2.50
CA GLY A 240 -19.72 -23.71 2.01
C GLY A 240 -18.21 -23.45 2.18
N LEU A 241 -17.81 -22.18 2.08
CA LEU A 241 -16.44 -21.73 2.29
C LEU A 241 -16.41 -20.60 3.34
N LEU A 242 -15.45 -20.67 4.26
CA LEU A 242 -15.15 -19.63 5.21
C LEU A 242 -13.76 -19.07 4.86
N VAL A 243 -13.76 -17.90 4.23
CA VAL A 243 -12.58 -17.22 3.70
C VAL A 243 -11.98 -16.30 4.77
N ASN A 244 -10.67 -16.42 5.00
CA ASN A 244 -9.88 -15.62 5.94
C ASN A 244 -10.44 -15.55 7.39
N PRO A 245 -10.87 -16.67 8.01
CA PRO A 245 -11.40 -16.62 9.37
C PRO A 245 -10.35 -16.16 10.38
N GLY A 246 -10.77 -15.28 11.29
CA GLY A 246 -9.90 -14.70 12.32
C GLY A 246 -9.00 -13.57 11.81
N ARG A 247 -9.09 -13.23 10.53
CA ARG A 247 -8.45 -12.06 9.92
C ARG A 247 -9.48 -10.95 9.71
N PRO A 248 -9.07 -9.72 9.38
CA PRO A 248 -10.01 -8.66 9.01
C PRO A 248 -10.89 -9.11 7.87
N GLU A 249 -12.15 -8.71 7.95
CA GLU A 249 -13.12 -8.90 6.87
C GLU A 249 -13.28 -10.36 6.40
N PRO A 250 -13.52 -11.32 7.31
CA PRO A 250 -13.80 -12.68 6.90
C PRO A 250 -15.01 -12.71 5.96
N PHE A 251 -14.99 -13.59 4.97
CA PHE A 251 -16.07 -13.72 4.00
C PHE A 251 -16.66 -15.14 4.05
N ASN A 252 -17.98 -15.24 4.13
CA ASN A 252 -18.67 -16.51 4.21
C ASN A 252 -19.43 -16.77 2.91
N VAL A 253 -19.06 -17.84 2.22
CA VAL A 253 -19.79 -18.33 1.05
C VAL A 253 -20.71 -19.44 1.50
N TYR A 254 -22.00 -19.11 1.56
CA TYR A 254 -23.03 -20.05 1.99
C TYR A 254 -23.26 -21.13 0.93
N PRO A 255 -23.66 -22.35 1.35
CA PRO A 255 -24.02 -23.43 0.44
C PRO A 255 -25.11 -23.02 -0.58
N GLU A 256 -26.05 -22.18 -0.16
CA GLU A 256 -27.14 -21.66 -1.00
C GLU A 256 -26.60 -20.81 -2.15
N THR A 257 -25.63 -19.92 -1.88
CA THR A 257 -24.97 -19.10 -2.90
C THR A 257 -24.22 -19.96 -3.91
N LEU A 258 -23.58 -21.05 -3.46
CA LEU A 258 -22.91 -21.99 -4.35
C LEU A 258 -23.89 -22.71 -5.28
N ARG A 259 -25.08 -23.08 -4.78
CA ARG A 259 -26.15 -23.67 -5.62
C ARG A 259 -26.62 -22.67 -6.68
N GLN A 260 -26.89 -21.43 -6.28
CA GLN A 260 -27.32 -20.37 -7.19
C GLN A 260 -26.30 -20.13 -8.31
N VAL A 261 -25.01 -20.07 -7.97
CA VAL A 261 -23.93 -19.91 -8.96
C VAL A 261 -23.79 -21.14 -9.87
N ALA A 262 -24.01 -22.35 -9.36
CA ALA A 262 -24.04 -23.56 -10.18
C ALA A 262 -25.19 -23.54 -11.19
N ASP A 263 -26.36 -23.03 -10.80
CA ASP A 263 -27.54 -22.90 -11.65
C ASP A 263 -27.37 -21.89 -12.79
N LEU A 264 -26.41 -20.96 -12.68
CA LEU A 264 -26.07 -20.03 -13.77
C LEU A 264 -25.47 -20.72 -15.01
N GLY A 265 -25.04 -21.99 -14.91
CA GLY A 265 -24.58 -22.77 -16.05
C GLY A 265 -23.27 -22.27 -16.70
N LEU A 266 -22.53 -21.41 -16.01
CA LEU A 266 -21.28 -20.83 -16.52
C LEU A 266 -20.20 -21.91 -16.65
N PRO A 267 -19.49 -21.99 -17.80
CA PRO A 267 -18.54 -23.06 -18.07
C PRO A 267 -17.40 -23.04 -17.05
N ALA A 268 -17.10 -24.19 -16.44
CA ALA A 268 -15.97 -24.31 -15.54
C ALA A 268 -14.66 -24.23 -16.33
N LYS A 269 -13.69 -23.47 -15.80
CA LYS A 269 -12.31 -23.53 -16.32
C LYS A 269 -11.66 -24.87 -15.97
N ALA A 270 -10.62 -25.21 -16.72
CA ALA A 270 -9.85 -26.43 -16.49
C ALA A 270 -9.30 -26.51 -15.06
N GLU A 271 -9.33 -27.70 -14.49
CA GLU A 271 -8.75 -27.96 -13.17
C GLU A 271 -7.24 -27.77 -13.20
N ARG A 272 -6.73 -27.08 -12.18
CA ARG A 272 -5.29 -26.86 -12.00
C ARG A 272 -4.72 -27.90 -11.01
N PRO A 273 -3.47 -28.36 -11.21
CA PRO A 273 -2.84 -29.30 -10.30
C PRO A 273 -2.79 -28.74 -8.88
N GLU A 274 -3.19 -29.54 -7.90
CA GLU A 274 -3.06 -29.19 -6.49
C GLU A 274 -1.60 -29.23 -6.05
N SER A 275 -1.21 -28.33 -5.16
CA SER A 275 0.11 -28.34 -4.55
C SER A 275 0.03 -28.16 -3.04
N VAL A 276 0.98 -28.75 -2.30
CA VAL A 276 1.09 -28.55 -0.86
C VAL A 276 2.03 -27.38 -0.59
N GLY A 277 1.57 -26.43 0.19
CA GLY A 277 2.37 -25.31 0.69
C GLY A 277 2.74 -25.49 2.16
N ARG A 278 3.85 -24.85 2.54
CA ARG A 278 4.39 -24.79 3.90
C ARG A 278 5.01 -23.42 4.13
N PRO A 279 5.11 -22.95 5.39
CA PRO A 279 5.86 -21.73 5.70
C PRO A 279 7.29 -21.82 5.21
N ALA A 280 7.88 -20.68 4.86
CA ALA A 280 9.25 -20.60 4.32
C ALA A 280 10.29 -21.33 5.19
N TYR A 281 10.17 -21.26 6.52
CA TYR A 281 11.08 -21.93 7.45
C TYR A 281 11.00 -23.47 7.44
N LEU A 282 9.98 -24.05 6.80
CA LEU A 282 9.85 -25.50 6.58
C LEU A 282 10.11 -25.89 5.11
N SER A 283 10.53 -24.95 4.26
CA SER A 283 10.84 -25.22 2.86
C SER A 283 12.19 -25.95 2.71
N GLU A 284 12.32 -26.75 1.65
CA GLU A 284 13.60 -27.36 1.30
C GLU A 284 14.67 -26.32 0.94
N GLU A 285 14.25 -25.19 0.37
CA GLU A 285 15.13 -24.07 0.02
C GLU A 285 15.78 -23.48 1.27
N TYR A 286 14.96 -23.15 2.29
CA TYR A 286 15.47 -22.67 3.56
C TYR A 286 16.35 -23.70 4.26
N ALA A 287 15.97 -24.99 4.26
CA ALA A 287 16.77 -26.05 4.87
C ALA A 287 18.18 -26.13 4.24
N LYS A 288 18.29 -26.05 2.91
CA LYS A 288 19.57 -26.02 2.19
C LYS A 288 20.38 -24.77 2.54
N ALA A 289 19.74 -23.60 2.54
CA ALA A 289 20.41 -22.34 2.87
C ALA A 289 20.88 -22.28 4.33
N TYR A 290 20.10 -22.84 5.25
CA TYR A 290 20.44 -22.92 6.66
C TYR A 290 21.63 -23.85 6.90
N GLU A 291 21.69 -25.01 6.24
CA GLU A 291 22.87 -25.89 6.33
C GLU A 291 24.13 -25.23 5.74
N ALA A 292 24.02 -24.46 4.65
CA ALA A 292 25.14 -23.67 4.15
C ALA A 292 25.63 -22.62 5.17
N LEU A 293 24.72 -21.96 5.89
CA LEU A 293 25.08 -21.05 7.00
C LEU A 293 25.78 -21.80 8.15
N ARG A 294 25.35 -23.03 8.46
CA ARG A 294 26.02 -23.88 9.47
C ARG A 294 27.43 -24.29 9.03
N GLU A 295 27.65 -24.52 7.75
CA GLU A 295 29.00 -24.78 7.22
C GLU A 295 29.88 -23.52 7.29
N GLU A 296 29.33 -22.36 6.95
CA GLU A 296 30.03 -21.06 6.99
C GLU A 296 30.46 -20.67 8.41
N TYR A 297 29.55 -20.77 9.37
CA TYR A 297 29.79 -20.29 10.74
C TYR A 297 30.16 -21.42 11.71
N GLY A 298 30.02 -22.69 11.35
CA GLY A 298 30.20 -23.84 12.24
C GLY A 298 28.88 -24.38 12.78
N GLN A 299 28.87 -25.66 13.19
CA GLN A 299 27.65 -26.45 13.47
C GLN A 299 26.71 -25.88 14.54
N ASP A 300 27.22 -25.00 15.42
CA ASP A 300 26.46 -24.26 16.42
C ASP A 300 26.24 -22.81 15.95
N LEU A 301 25.08 -22.57 15.33
CA LEU A 301 24.58 -21.22 15.03
C LEU A 301 24.09 -20.50 16.31
N GLY A 302 24.19 -21.15 17.46
CA GLY A 302 23.95 -20.61 18.78
C GLY A 302 22.46 -20.52 19.17
N GLU A 303 22.26 -20.09 20.41
CA GLU A 303 20.97 -19.65 20.98
C GLU A 303 20.32 -18.52 20.15
N ALA A 304 21.08 -17.87 19.27
CA ALA A 304 20.62 -16.78 18.40
C ALA A 304 19.50 -17.19 17.42
N THR A 305 19.47 -18.47 17.00
CA THR A 305 18.45 -18.98 16.06
C THR A 305 17.42 -19.88 16.73
N SER A 306 17.56 -20.18 18.03
CA SER A 306 16.65 -21.10 18.74
C SER A 306 15.21 -20.57 18.81
N ASN A 307 15.04 -19.25 18.82
CA ASN A 307 13.74 -18.59 18.85
C ASN A 307 13.19 -18.23 17.46
N LEU A 308 13.90 -18.56 16.37
CA LEU A 308 13.54 -18.14 15.02
C LEU A 308 12.14 -18.61 14.60
N ARG A 309 11.74 -19.82 15.02
CA ARG A 309 10.39 -20.31 14.80
C ARG A 309 9.34 -19.40 15.44
N ASN A 310 9.51 -19.06 16.71
CA ASN A 310 8.58 -18.19 17.45
C ASN A 310 8.50 -16.79 16.82
N LEU A 311 9.65 -16.24 16.38
CA LEU A 311 9.69 -14.94 15.70
C LEU A 311 9.00 -14.99 14.34
N THR A 312 9.14 -16.09 13.60
CA THR A 312 8.47 -16.28 12.31
C THR A 312 6.96 -16.45 12.50
N ASP A 313 6.54 -17.19 13.52
CA ASP A 313 5.13 -17.35 13.88
C ASP A 313 4.52 -15.99 14.30
N GLN A 314 5.23 -15.17 15.08
CA GLN A 314 4.81 -13.80 15.39
C GLN A 314 4.65 -12.92 14.13
N ALA A 315 5.59 -13.00 13.20
CA ALA A 315 5.52 -12.28 11.93
C ALA A 315 4.29 -12.69 11.10
N ARG A 316 3.97 -14.00 11.06
CA ARG A 316 2.76 -14.53 10.40
C ARG A 316 1.46 -14.11 11.08
N ASP A 317 1.45 -14.03 12.41
CA ASP A 317 0.27 -13.56 13.13
C ASP A 317 0.03 -12.06 12.88
N ASN A 318 1.09 -11.27 12.66
CA ASN A 318 1.02 -9.89 12.20
C ASN A 318 0.63 -9.73 10.71
N GLY A 319 0.44 -10.82 9.96
CA GLY A 319 0.17 -10.79 8.52
C GLY A 319 1.40 -10.42 7.67
N LEU A 320 2.61 -10.59 8.22
CA LEU A 320 3.87 -10.24 7.58
C LEU A 320 4.83 -11.45 7.58
N PRO A 321 4.52 -12.54 6.86
CA PRO A 321 5.38 -13.72 6.82
C PRO A 321 6.80 -13.36 6.34
N LEU A 322 7.79 -14.07 6.89
CA LEU A 322 9.17 -13.97 6.41
C LEU A 322 9.35 -14.85 5.17
N SER A 323 9.96 -14.27 4.14
CA SER A 323 10.44 -15.00 2.96
C SER A 323 11.69 -15.84 3.30
N THR A 324 12.03 -16.78 2.41
CA THR A 324 13.26 -17.58 2.55
C THR A 324 14.50 -16.70 2.66
N ASP A 325 14.61 -15.67 1.82
CA ASP A 325 15.75 -14.73 1.82
C ASP A 325 15.83 -13.93 3.14
N GLU A 326 14.71 -13.42 3.64
CA GLU A 326 14.66 -12.73 4.95
C GLU A 326 15.07 -13.64 6.11
N LEU A 327 14.63 -14.91 6.10
CA LEU A 327 15.01 -15.90 7.12
C LEU A 327 16.52 -16.16 7.10
N VAL A 328 17.13 -16.30 5.93
CA VAL A 328 18.57 -16.53 5.76
C VAL A 328 19.37 -15.31 6.23
N ARG A 329 18.97 -14.10 5.80
CA ARG A 329 19.59 -12.84 6.23
C ARG A 329 19.49 -12.66 7.74
N TYR A 330 18.31 -12.91 8.32
CA TYR A 330 18.12 -12.84 9.76
C TYR A 330 18.99 -13.85 10.51
N ALA A 331 19.01 -15.12 10.08
CA ALA A 331 19.79 -16.16 10.73
C ALA A 331 21.30 -15.85 10.70
N ARG A 332 21.81 -15.37 9.57
CA ARG A 332 23.19 -14.87 9.44
C ARG A 332 23.46 -13.72 10.41
N ALA A 333 22.62 -12.69 10.37
CA ALA A 333 22.78 -11.50 11.20
C ALA A 333 22.71 -11.83 12.70
N ALA A 334 21.74 -12.66 13.11
CA ALA A 334 21.55 -13.07 14.50
C ALA A 334 22.78 -13.85 15.01
N THR A 335 23.31 -14.76 14.19
CA THR A 335 24.53 -15.50 14.50
C THR A 335 25.72 -14.56 14.70
N LEU A 336 25.92 -13.60 13.80
CA LEU A 336 27.02 -12.63 13.89
C LEU A 336 26.88 -11.71 15.12
N SER A 337 25.68 -11.15 15.35
CA SER A 337 25.38 -10.30 16.49
C SER A 337 25.56 -11.01 17.83
N TYR A 338 25.16 -12.29 17.92
CA TYR A 338 25.39 -13.10 19.11
C TYR A 338 26.88 -13.33 19.38
N ARG A 339 27.64 -13.74 18.35
CA ARG A 339 29.09 -13.97 18.47
C ARG A 339 29.84 -12.71 18.86
N ARG A 340 29.47 -11.56 18.30
CA ARG A 340 30.05 -10.26 18.67
C ARG A 340 29.71 -9.89 20.11
N SER A 341 28.46 -10.05 20.53
CA SER A 341 28.04 -9.82 21.93
C SER A 341 28.82 -10.72 22.90
N ARG A 342 28.97 -12.01 22.56
CA ARG A 342 29.72 -12.97 23.37
C ARG A 342 31.22 -12.65 23.42
N ALA A 343 31.83 -12.31 22.29
CA ALA A 343 33.23 -11.90 22.22
C ALA A 343 33.49 -10.64 23.05
N LYS A 344 32.58 -9.64 22.99
CA LYS A 344 32.65 -8.43 23.83
C LYS A 344 32.57 -8.80 25.32
N TYR A 345 31.65 -9.67 25.71
CA TYR A 345 31.49 -10.13 27.09
C TYR A 345 32.71 -10.92 27.60
N ASP A 346 33.26 -11.81 26.77
CA ASP A 346 34.42 -12.65 27.10
C ASP A 346 35.78 -11.92 26.92
N GLY A 347 35.78 -10.64 26.50
CA GLY A 347 37.00 -9.85 26.25
C GLY A 347 37.85 -10.35 25.08
N ARG A 348 37.24 -11.02 24.10
CA ARG A 348 37.89 -11.58 22.90
C ARG A 348 37.81 -10.60 21.72
N PRO A 349 38.68 -10.76 20.69
CA PRO A 349 38.56 -10.01 19.44
C PRO A 349 37.17 -10.15 18.83
N LEU A 350 36.61 -9.03 18.37
CA LEU A 350 35.28 -9.02 17.75
C LEU A 350 35.36 -9.61 16.33
N PRO A 351 34.45 -10.53 15.95
CA PRO A 351 34.32 -11.00 14.58
C PRO A 351 34.19 -9.85 13.57
N GLU A 352 34.79 -9.98 12.39
CA GLU A 352 34.69 -9.00 11.31
C GLU A 352 33.24 -8.83 10.83
N LEU A 353 32.87 -7.62 10.44
CA LEU A 353 31.56 -7.29 9.88
C LEU A 353 31.62 -7.31 8.36
N PRO A 354 30.54 -7.71 7.67
CA PRO A 354 30.45 -7.53 6.23
C PRO A 354 30.47 -6.03 5.87
N GLY A 355 30.99 -5.70 4.68
CA GLY A 355 31.06 -4.31 4.21
C GLY A 355 29.68 -3.68 4.02
N ASP A 356 28.70 -4.48 3.61
CA ASP A 356 27.28 -4.08 3.54
C ASP A 356 26.51 -4.79 4.66
N LEU A 357 26.16 -4.02 5.70
CA LEU A 357 25.38 -4.53 6.83
C LEU A 357 23.94 -4.89 6.40
N PHE A 358 23.30 -4.01 5.63
CA PHE A 358 21.90 -4.14 5.26
C PHE A 358 21.66 -5.37 4.38
N ALA A 359 22.51 -5.59 3.36
CA ALA A 359 22.44 -6.78 2.51
C ALA A 359 22.64 -8.10 3.28
N ASN A 360 23.25 -8.04 4.46
CA ASN A 360 23.46 -9.18 5.35
C ASN A 360 22.48 -9.24 6.52
N GLY A 361 21.38 -8.49 6.48
CA GLY A 361 20.32 -8.51 7.50
C GLY A 361 20.70 -7.79 8.80
N LEU A 362 21.71 -6.93 8.79
CA LEU A 362 22.18 -6.18 9.94
C LEU A 362 21.77 -4.71 9.82
N VAL A 363 21.38 -4.12 10.94
CA VAL A 363 21.26 -2.66 11.11
C VAL A 363 22.09 -2.22 12.32
N THR A 364 22.51 -0.96 12.34
CA THR A 364 23.29 -0.40 13.44
C THR A 364 22.38 0.13 14.54
N HIS A 365 22.15 -0.69 15.57
CA HIS A 365 21.58 -0.22 16.85
C HIS A 365 22.67 0.40 17.73
N PHE A 366 22.32 0.83 18.93
CA PHE A 366 23.24 1.48 19.86
C PHE A 366 23.11 0.91 21.27
N TYR A 367 24.23 0.75 21.96
CA TYR A 367 24.26 0.42 23.39
C TYR A 367 23.90 1.64 24.26
N ASP A 368 23.73 1.43 25.57
CA ASP A 368 23.39 2.47 26.56
C ASP A 368 24.38 3.66 26.55
N ASP A 369 25.65 3.39 26.23
CA ASP A 369 26.74 4.36 26.13
C ASP A 369 26.83 5.05 24.76
N GLY A 370 25.97 4.68 23.79
CA GLY A 370 26.01 5.18 22.42
C GLY A 370 27.05 4.52 21.52
N GLU A 371 27.69 3.43 21.96
CA GLU A 371 28.53 2.64 21.07
C GLU A 371 27.68 1.90 20.02
N PRO A 372 28.10 1.88 18.74
CA PRO A 372 27.42 1.12 17.69
C PRO A 372 27.31 -0.37 18.00
N ARG A 373 26.13 -0.92 17.75
CA ARG A 373 25.76 -2.33 17.93
C ARG A 373 25.09 -2.88 16.68
N PRO A 374 25.86 -3.44 15.73
CA PRO A 374 25.31 -4.20 14.62
C PRO A 374 24.43 -5.35 15.13
N SER A 375 23.15 -5.28 14.78
CA SER A 375 22.09 -6.14 15.32
C SER A 375 21.28 -6.73 14.18
N ALA A 376 20.79 -7.96 14.36
CA ALA A 376 19.90 -8.59 13.40
C ALA A 376 18.63 -7.76 13.23
N TRP A 377 18.34 -7.37 12.00
CA TRP A 377 17.18 -6.57 11.68
C TRP A 377 15.96 -7.47 11.53
N ASN A 378 14.87 -7.13 12.19
CA ASN A 378 13.61 -7.86 12.13
C ASN A 378 12.70 -7.42 10.96
N PHE A 379 13.22 -6.58 10.06
CA PHE A 379 12.49 -6.04 8.90
C PHE A 379 11.22 -5.25 9.28
N GLY A 380 11.12 -4.82 10.54
CA GLY A 380 9.89 -4.25 11.11
C GLY A 380 8.71 -5.22 11.20
N LYS A 381 8.91 -6.54 11.03
CA LYS A 381 7.81 -7.54 10.96
C LYS A 381 7.41 -8.14 12.31
N PHE A 382 8.32 -8.15 13.28
CA PHE A 382 8.13 -8.80 14.58
C PHE A 382 9.01 -8.16 15.66
N TYR A 383 8.64 -8.32 16.93
CA TYR A 383 9.40 -7.78 18.06
C TYR A 383 10.14 -8.89 18.81
N ASN A 384 11.42 -8.68 19.10
CA ASN A 384 12.23 -9.60 19.91
C ASN A 384 12.54 -8.90 21.24
N PRO A 385 11.99 -9.35 22.40
CA PRO A 385 11.53 -10.73 22.70
C PRO A 385 10.05 -11.04 22.42
N THR A 386 9.74 -12.34 22.26
CA THR A 386 8.48 -12.94 21.79
C THR A 386 7.26 -12.82 22.73
N ILE A 387 7.15 -11.77 23.55
CA ILE A 387 5.99 -11.57 24.42
C ILE A 387 5.07 -10.53 23.78
N PRO A 388 3.93 -10.93 23.18
CA PRO A 388 2.96 -9.97 22.64
C PRO A 388 2.22 -9.31 23.79
N VAL A 389 2.55 -8.05 24.07
CA VAL A 389 1.90 -7.24 25.10
C VAL A 389 1.76 -5.80 24.62
N GLY A 390 0.62 -5.18 24.92
CA GLY A 390 0.33 -3.78 24.62
C GLY A 390 -0.83 -3.55 23.65
N SER A 391 -1.32 -2.32 23.60
CA SER A 391 -2.43 -1.88 22.74
C SER A 391 -1.99 -1.71 21.27
N PHE A 392 -0.71 -1.43 21.02
CA PHE A 392 -0.20 -1.16 19.67
C PHE A 392 0.48 -2.36 19.00
N ALA A 393 0.41 -2.39 17.68
CA ALA A 393 1.13 -3.33 16.84
C ALA A 393 2.56 -2.81 16.58
N TYR A 394 3.57 -3.57 16.99
CA TYR A 394 4.98 -3.23 16.78
C TYR A 394 5.32 -2.86 15.32
N PRO A 395 4.91 -3.62 14.28
CA PRO A 395 5.24 -3.30 12.89
C PRO A 395 4.77 -1.91 12.44
N ARG A 396 3.65 -1.45 13.00
CA ARG A 396 3.08 -0.14 12.68
C ARG A 396 3.82 0.97 13.38
N LEU A 397 4.23 0.77 14.63
CA LEU A 397 5.00 1.77 15.37
C LEU A 397 6.36 2.00 14.70
N VAL A 398 7.08 0.93 14.38
CA VAL A 398 8.34 1.05 13.64
C VAL A 398 8.10 1.65 12.25
N GLY A 399 7.05 1.20 11.55
CA GLY A 399 6.64 1.78 10.27
C GLY A 399 6.45 3.29 10.35
N ALA A 400 5.80 3.80 11.40
CA ALA A 400 5.57 5.23 11.61
C ALA A 400 6.89 6.00 11.77
N TYR A 401 7.82 5.49 12.58
CA TYR A 401 9.12 6.13 12.81
C TYR A 401 10.00 6.10 11.57
N VAL A 402 10.07 4.95 10.89
CA VAL A 402 10.85 4.80 9.65
C VAL A 402 10.27 5.64 8.52
N GLY A 403 8.95 5.63 8.36
CA GLY A 403 8.26 6.48 7.39
C GLY A 403 8.48 7.96 7.67
N PHE A 404 8.40 8.39 8.94
CA PHE A 404 8.73 9.76 9.35
C PHE A 404 10.13 10.15 8.89
N ALA A 405 11.11 9.28 9.14
CA ALA A 405 12.50 9.54 8.79
C ALA A 405 12.76 9.62 7.28
N LEU A 406 12.14 8.75 6.50
CA LEU A 406 12.19 8.83 5.03
C LEU A 406 11.56 10.13 4.53
N GLY A 407 10.39 10.49 5.09
CA GLY A 407 9.69 11.72 4.72
C GLY A 407 10.47 13.00 5.08
N ASP A 408 11.15 13.01 6.23
CA ASP A 408 12.04 14.10 6.64
C ASP A 408 13.23 14.25 5.68
N ALA A 409 13.90 13.15 5.34
CA ALA A 409 15.01 13.15 4.40
C ALA A 409 14.60 13.68 3.02
N LEU A 410 13.50 13.15 2.47
CA LEU A 410 12.97 13.56 1.17
C LEU A 410 12.48 15.02 1.16
N GLY A 411 11.72 15.42 2.19
CA GLY A 411 11.24 16.79 2.33
C GLY A 411 12.35 17.81 2.61
N SER A 412 13.53 17.35 3.06
CA SER A 412 14.76 18.14 3.15
C SER A 412 15.54 18.22 1.84
N GLY A 413 15.05 17.59 0.76
CA GLY A 413 15.62 17.61 -0.58
C GLY A 413 16.67 16.53 -0.86
N ALA A 414 16.75 15.47 -0.05
CA ALA A 414 17.64 14.34 -0.32
C ALA A 414 17.15 13.52 -1.53
N ASP A 415 18.09 13.10 -2.38
CA ASP A 415 17.83 12.19 -3.49
C ASP A 415 18.09 10.74 -3.05
N PRO A 416 17.10 9.83 -3.11
CA PRO A 416 17.31 8.40 -2.83
C PRO A 416 18.44 7.75 -3.61
N ALA A 417 18.77 8.25 -4.81
CA ALA A 417 19.87 7.73 -5.61
C ALA A 417 21.26 8.08 -5.04
N GLU A 418 21.36 9.16 -4.27
CA GLU A 418 22.61 9.60 -3.62
C GLU A 418 22.73 9.11 -2.16
N GLY A 419 21.62 8.67 -1.58
CA GLY A 419 21.52 8.23 -0.19
C GLY A 419 20.61 9.15 0.62
N LEU A 420 19.95 8.58 1.64
CA LEU A 420 19.03 9.31 2.50
C LEU A 420 19.67 9.52 3.89
N PRO A 421 20.01 10.76 4.28
CA PRO A 421 20.60 11.04 5.58
C PRO A 421 19.52 11.14 6.68
N LEU A 422 19.93 10.97 7.94
CA LEU A 422 19.05 11.30 9.08
C LEU A 422 18.82 12.82 9.15
N GLY A 423 17.57 13.23 8.95
CA GLY A 423 17.17 14.64 8.97
C GLY A 423 17.01 15.23 10.36
N GLY A 424 16.93 16.57 10.42
CA GLY A 424 16.84 17.31 11.67
C GLY A 424 15.54 17.10 12.43
N LEU A 425 14.41 16.92 11.72
CA LEU A 425 13.13 16.61 12.37
C LEU A 425 13.14 15.21 12.98
N THR A 426 13.77 14.25 12.32
CA THR A 426 13.93 12.89 12.84
C THR A 426 14.70 12.93 14.14
N ARG A 427 15.84 13.64 14.17
CA ARG A 427 16.60 13.88 15.41
C ARG A 427 15.72 14.48 16.51
N GLN A 428 14.91 15.49 16.19
CA GLN A 428 13.99 16.11 17.15
C GLN A 428 12.91 15.13 17.65
N LEU A 429 12.31 14.33 16.78
CA LEU A 429 11.35 13.26 17.16
C LEU A 429 11.98 12.28 18.15
N LEU A 430 13.21 11.84 17.87
CA LEU A 430 13.94 10.91 18.74
C LEU A 430 14.23 11.55 20.12
N PHE A 431 14.57 12.84 20.15
CA PHE A 431 14.76 13.57 21.41
C PHE A 431 13.45 13.71 22.20
N HIS A 432 12.33 14.03 21.55
CA HIS A 432 11.03 14.07 22.23
C HIS A 432 10.60 12.68 22.74
N THR A 433 10.90 11.63 21.99
CA THR A 433 10.62 10.25 22.43
C THR A 433 11.47 9.90 23.66
N GLU A 434 12.74 10.29 23.68
CA GLU A 434 13.60 10.16 24.86
C GLU A 434 13.05 10.94 26.07
N SER A 435 12.60 12.18 25.87
CA SER A 435 11.94 13.01 26.91
C SER A 435 10.74 12.30 27.52
N VAL A 436 9.89 11.71 26.68
CA VAL A 436 8.68 10.99 27.09
C VAL A 436 9.04 9.73 27.89
N ILE A 437 9.98 8.91 27.41
CA ILE A 437 10.43 7.70 28.12
C ILE A 437 11.03 8.05 29.50
N ARG A 438 11.87 9.10 29.58
CA ARG A 438 12.51 9.52 30.82
C ARG A 438 11.56 10.19 31.81
N GLY A 439 10.61 10.97 31.30
CA GLY A 439 9.72 11.79 32.11
C GLY A 439 8.49 11.08 32.64
N LEU A 440 8.05 10.00 31.98
CA LEU A 440 6.80 9.32 32.31
C LEU A 440 7.03 7.89 32.79
N ASP A 441 6.14 7.44 33.67
CA ASP A 441 6.07 6.04 34.05
C ASP A 441 5.41 5.21 32.95
N ALA A 442 5.99 4.04 32.67
CA ALA A 442 5.37 3.06 31.78
C ALA A 442 4.01 2.55 32.31
N THR A 443 3.81 2.57 33.63
CA THR A 443 2.56 2.19 34.31
C THR A 443 2.11 3.34 35.21
N PRO A 444 1.56 4.42 34.65
CA PRO A 444 1.20 5.57 35.47
C PRO A 444 0.04 5.20 36.40
N GLU A 445 0.19 5.48 37.69
CA GLU A 445 -0.86 5.20 38.71
C GLU A 445 -2.06 6.16 38.58
N ASN A 446 -1.85 7.30 37.93
CA ASN A 446 -2.85 8.33 37.65
C ASN A 446 -2.62 8.94 36.25
N THR A 447 -3.44 9.91 35.84
CA THR A 447 -3.29 10.61 34.54
C THR A 447 -2.64 11.99 34.67
N GLU A 448 -1.87 12.20 35.75
CA GLU A 448 -1.11 13.43 35.95
C GLU A 448 0.19 13.38 35.13
N ILE A 449 0.59 14.54 34.62
CA ILE A 449 1.83 14.72 33.85
C ILE A 449 2.69 15.72 34.64
N PRO A 450 4.00 15.47 34.78
CA PRO A 450 4.90 16.45 35.38
C PRO A 450 4.80 17.81 34.69
N ALA A 451 4.97 18.88 35.45
CA ALA A 451 4.91 20.25 34.92
C ALA A 451 6.01 20.59 33.90
N SER A 452 7.02 19.74 33.78
CA SER A 452 8.00 19.75 32.69
C SER A 452 8.56 18.35 32.48
N LEU A 453 8.68 17.96 31.21
CA LEU A 453 9.42 16.75 30.82
C LEU A 453 10.93 17.05 30.74
N PRO A 454 11.81 16.09 31.08
CA PRO A 454 13.25 16.27 30.93
C PRO A 454 13.61 16.51 29.47
N ALA A 455 14.58 17.40 29.22
CA ALA A 455 15.06 17.64 27.87
C ALA A 455 15.69 16.36 27.27
N GLY A 456 15.26 16.02 26.06
CA GLY A 456 15.88 14.96 25.26
C GLY A 456 17.23 15.38 24.70
N GLY A 457 17.94 14.44 24.07
CA GLY A 457 19.26 14.69 23.49
C GLY A 457 20.35 14.87 24.55
N ARG A 458 20.28 14.08 25.63
CA ARG A 458 21.27 14.13 26.71
C ARG A 458 22.68 13.93 26.14
N PRO A 459 23.67 14.81 26.40
CA PRO A 459 24.97 14.78 25.70
C PRO A 459 25.75 13.46 25.84
N ASP A 460 25.64 12.78 26.98
CA ASP A 460 26.25 11.47 27.24
C ASP A 460 25.36 10.30 26.81
N GLY A 461 24.09 10.58 26.48
CA GLY A 461 23.08 9.62 26.06
C GLY A 461 23.32 9.09 24.64
N TRP A 462 22.85 7.85 24.43
CA TRP A 462 23.03 7.17 23.15
C TRP A 462 22.36 7.91 21.98
N VAL A 463 21.19 8.52 22.22
CA VAL A 463 20.41 9.22 21.17
C VAL A 463 21.21 10.39 20.62
N ALA A 464 21.78 11.24 21.49
CA ALA A 464 22.56 12.40 21.08
C ALA A 464 23.81 12.00 20.27
N LYS A 465 24.49 10.93 20.67
CA LYS A 465 25.67 10.39 19.97
C LYS A 465 25.30 9.80 18.62
N ALA A 466 24.23 9.00 18.57
CA ALA A 466 23.75 8.35 17.34
C ALA A 466 23.27 9.37 16.30
N THR A 467 22.67 10.49 16.74
CA THR A 467 22.16 11.54 15.84
C THR A 467 23.12 12.71 15.66
N ALA A 468 24.38 12.60 16.10
CA ALA A 468 25.30 13.74 16.15
C ALA A 468 25.58 14.37 14.77
N ALA A 469 25.53 13.55 13.70
CA ALA A 469 25.73 13.99 12.33
C ALA A 469 24.54 14.76 11.73
N ALA A 470 23.34 14.62 12.32
CA ALA A 470 22.14 15.28 11.82
C ALA A 470 22.10 16.76 12.22
N GLY A 471 21.69 17.60 11.28
CA GLY A 471 21.46 19.04 11.52
C GLY A 471 20.33 19.32 12.52
N PRO A 472 20.12 20.59 12.89
CA PRO A 472 18.96 20.97 13.67
C PRO A 472 17.67 20.79 12.86
N ALA A 473 16.55 20.60 13.54
CA ALA A 473 15.23 20.69 12.91
C ALA A 473 14.97 22.09 12.33
N PRO A 474 14.10 22.21 11.32
CA PRO A 474 13.60 23.50 10.84
C PRO A 474 13.07 24.38 11.98
N ALA A 475 13.48 25.64 12.01
CA ALA A 475 13.08 26.62 13.03
C ALA A 475 11.71 27.24 12.72
N GLU A 476 10.68 26.40 12.62
CA GLU A 476 9.31 26.78 12.27
C GLU A 476 8.28 26.17 13.24
N PHE A 477 7.17 26.86 13.48
CA PHE A 477 6.15 26.41 14.44
C PHE A 477 5.50 25.07 14.04
N SER A 478 5.40 24.80 12.74
CA SER A 478 4.88 23.55 12.18
C SER A 478 5.71 22.33 12.62
N ALA A 479 7.01 22.48 12.88
CA ALA A 479 7.88 21.40 13.36
C ALA A 479 7.41 20.82 14.72
N MET A 480 6.69 21.61 15.53
CA MET A 480 6.12 21.13 16.80
C MET A 480 5.06 20.04 16.60
N LEU A 481 4.44 19.91 15.41
CA LEU A 481 3.50 18.83 15.11
C LEU A 481 4.17 17.45 15.17
N ALA A 482 5.48 17.37 14.96
CA ALA A 482 6.25 16.12 15.07
C ALA A 482 6.20 15.51 16.49
N THR A 483 5.93 16.32 17.52
CA THR A 483 5.79 15.84 18.91
C THR A 483 4.63 14.86 19.08
N ALA A 484 3.62 14.88 18.19
CA ALA A 484 2.45 14.02 18.28
C ALA A 484 2.80 12.53 18.25
N LEU A 485 3.77 12.12 17.41
CA LEU A 485 4.19 10.72 17.34
C LEU A 485 4.93 10.29 18.62
N ALA A 486 5.78 11.16 19.18
CA ALA A 486 6.44 10.92 20.47
C ALA A 486 5.45 10.85 21.64
N ALA A 487 4.41 11.69 21.65
CA ALA A 487 3.36 11.63 22.66
C ALA A 487 2.51 10.35 22.54
N THR A 488 2.23 9.92 21.31
CA THR A 488 1.36 8.79 21.02
C THR A 488 1.83 7.48 21.64
N VAL A 489 3.14 7.24 21.74
CA VAL A 489 3.68 5.95 22.25
C VAL A 489 3.24 5.65 23.68
N THR A 490 2.85 6.67 24.45
CA THR A 490 2.33 6.53 25.82
C THR A 490 1.02 5.76 25.91
N GLY A 491 0.24 5.68 24.83
CA GLY A 491 -1.01 4.92 24.77
C GLY A 491 -0.82 3.41 24.58
N GLY A 492 0.40 2.88 24.65
CA GLY A 492 0.69 1.46 24.44
C GLY A 492 0.23 0.52 25.56
N VAL A 493 -0.23 1.05 26.70
CA VAL A 493 -0.57 0.28 27.91
C VAL A 493 -2.09 0.12 28.04
N PRO A 494 -2.61 -1.11 28.25
CA PRO A 494 -3.99 -1.29 28.71
C PRO A 494 -4.17 -0.75 30.15
N GLY A 495 -5.05 0.23 30.37
CA GLY A 495 -5.28 0.84 31.70
C GLY A 495 -5.77 2.30 31.66
N PRO A 496 -5.65 3.08 32.75
CA PRO A 496 -6.05 4.50 32.78
C PRO A 496 -5.32 5.38 31.75
N ALA A 497 -4.15 4.94 31.27
CA ALA A 497 -3.37 5.58 30.20
C ALA A 497 -3.73 5.09 28.78
N ASP A 498 -4.60 4.08 28.65
CA ASP A 498 -5.23 3.70 27.37
C ASP A 498 -6.26 4.75 26.92
N ASP A 499 -6.45 5.82 27.71
CA ASP A 499 -7.25 6.97 27.35
C ASP A 499 -6.52 7.88 26.35
N ALA A 500 -7.19 8.24 25.25
CA ALA A 500 -6.72 9.21 24.26
C ALA A 500 -6.34 10.55 24.93
N PHE A 501 -7.05 10.93 25.98
CA PHE A 501 -6.78 12.15 26.74
C PHE A 501 -5.40 12.15 27.40
N TYR A 502 -4.82 11.00 27.74
CA TYR A 502 -3.48 10.95 28.33
C TYR A 502 -2.42 11.39 27.31
N ALA A 503 -2.43 10.79 26.11
CA ALA A 503 -1.50 11.16 25.04
C ALA A 503 -1.70 12.62 24.58
N MET A 504 -2.94 13.14 24.60
CA MET A 504 -3.21 14.56 24.33
C MET A 504 -2.61 15.48 25.40
N LYS A 505 -2.69 15.13 26.69
CA LYS A 505 -2.01 15.90 27.74
C LYS A 505 -0.49 15.90 27.53
N VAL A 506 0.09 14.75 27.13
CA VAL A 506 1.54 14.65 26.85
C VAL A 506 1.93 15.54 25.67
N VAL A 507 1.14 15.56 24.59
CA VAL A 507 1.46 16.40 23.43
C VAL A 507 1.35 17.89 23.75
N ARG A 508 0.36 18.29 24.56
CA ARG A 508 0.25 19.68 25.06
C ARG A 508 1.47 20.11 25.86
N GLU A 509 2.01 19.22 26.68
CA GLU A 509 3.23 19.47 27.45
C GLU A 509 4.45 19.61 26.53
N LEU A 510 4.62 18.72 25.54
CA LEU A 510 5.73 18.77 24.59
C LEU A 510 5.70 20.00 23.68
N VAL A 511 4.52 20.39 23.22
CA VAL A 511 4.30 21.57 22.39
C VAL A 511 4.51 22.86 23.20
N GLY A 512 4.17 22.83 24.49
CA GLY A 512 4.35 23.93 25.43
C GLY A 512 3.22 24.97 25.41
N SER A 513 3.05 25.65 26.54
CA SER A 513 1.94 26.60 26.77
C SER A 513 1.97 27.86 25.90
N ALA A 514 3.10 28.15 25.26
CA ALA A 514 3.26 29.31 24.38
C ALA A 514 2.87 29.03 22.92
N ALA A 515 2.56 27.78 22.56
CA ALA A 515 2.16 27.44 21.21
C ALA A 515 0.75 27.96 20.87
N GLY A 516 0.55 28.34 19.61
CA GLY A 516 -0.76 28.73 19.11
C GLY A 516 -1.75 27.57 19.09
N HIS A 517 -3.05 27.89 19.09
CA HIS A 517 -4.14 26.91 19.03
C HIS A 517 -4.05 25.98 17.82
N GLU A 518 -3.59 26.50 16.67
CA GLU A 518 -3.35 25.71 15.45
C GLU A 518 -2.40 24.51 15.69
N VAL A 519 -1.29 24.75 16.39
CA VAL A 519 -0.30 23.69 16.68
C VAL A 519 -0.89 22.68 17.65
N VAL A 520 -1.55 23.14 18.71
CA VAL A 520 -2.11 22.28 19.75
C VAL A 520 -3.21 21.38 19.17
N HIS A 521 -4.21 21.95 18.50
CA HIS A 521 -5.31 21.17 17.94
C HIS A 521 -4.85 20.26 16.79
N GLY A 522 -3.89 20.72 15.96
CA GLY A 522 -3.29 19.90 14.92
C GLY A 522 -2.52 18.69 15.48
N ALA A 523 -1.76 18.90 16.56
CA ALA A 523 -1.03 17.83 17.24
C ALA A 523 -1.98 16.83 17.92
N GLU A 524 -3.10 17.28 18.49
CA GLU A 524 -4.14 16.41 19.05
C GLU A 524 -4.83 15.53 17.99
N LEU A 525 -5.16 16.11 16.83
CA LEU A 525 -5.65 15.34 15.69
C LEU A 525 -4.67 14.24 15.30
N LEU A 526 -3.38 14.57 15.18
CA LEU A 526 -2.33 13.60 14.86
C LEU A 526 -2.20 12.51 15.93
N VAL A 527 -2.31 12.85 17.23
CA VAL A 527 -2.31 11.85 18.31
C VAL A 527 -3.46 10.86 18.12
N ASN A 528 -4.68 11.33 17.89
CA ASN A 528 -5.83 10.44 17.67
C ASN A 528 -5.64 9.55 16.43
N LEU A 529 -5.17 10.14 15.34
CA LEU A 529 -4.92 9.42 14.09
C LEU A 529 -3.85 8.34 14.29
N PHE A 530 -2.69 8.69 14.86
CA PHE A 530 -1.62 7.73 15.08
C PHE A 530 -2.06 6.64 16.06
N ARG A 531 -2.78 6.97 17.15
CA ARG A 531 -3.33 5.94 18.05
C ARG A 531 -4.22 4.95 17.29
N ALA A 532 -5.15 5.44 16.48
CA ALA A 532 -6.03 4.59 15.68
C ALA A 532 -5.25 3.69 14.71
N GLN A 533 -4.25 4.25 14.02
CA GLN A 533 -3.41 3.48 13.11
C GLN A 533 -2.55 2.44 13.85
N LEU A 534 -1.90 2.81 14.95
CA LEU A 534 -0.99 1.94 15.68
C LEU A 534 -1.70 0.81 16.42
N ALA A 535 -2.94 1.04 16.88
CA ALA A 535 -3.76 0.02 17.52
C ALA A 535 -4.39 -0.99 16.54
N ALA A 536 -4.42 -0.67 15.24
CA ALA A 536 -5.03 -1.52 14.24
C ALA A 536 -4.26 -2.84 14.05
N ARG A 537 -4.80 -3.94 14.58
CA ARG A 537 -4.08 -5.23 14.60
C ARG A 537 -4.03 -5.92 13.26
N ASN A 538 -4.97 -5.64 12.35
CA ASN A 538 -4.95 -6.17 10.99
C ASN A 538 -5.84 -5.27 10.11
N GLY A 539 -5.29 -4.67 9.05
CA GLY A 539 -6.03 -4.01 7.96
C GLY A 539 -7.24 -3.12 8.28
N GLU A 540 -7.05 -1.96 8.94
CA GLU A 540 -7.91 -0.75 8.88
C GLU A 540 -7.25 0.43 9.65
N PRO A 541 -7.73 1.69 9.55
CA PRO A 541 -8.27 2.36 8.38
C PRO A 541 -7.21 3.27 7.72
N ALA A 542 -7.36 3.52 6.42
CA ALA A 542 -6.62 4.58 5.74
C ALA A 542 -6.83 5.93 6.45
N VAL A 543 -5.90 6.87 6.29
CA VAL A 543 -6.07 8.24 6.83
C VAL A 543 -7.43 8.82 6.46
N ALA A 544 -7.84 8.67 5.20
CA ALA A 544 -9.15 9.13 4.73
C ALA A 544 -10.35 8.56 5.50
N ASN A 545 -10.30 7.27 5.85
CA ASN A 545 -11.39 6.59 6.55
C ASN A 545 -11.44 7.04 8.02
N PHE A 546 -10.28 7.29 8.65
CA PHE A 546 -10.22 7.93 9.97
C PHE A 546 -10.82 9.34 9.91
N LEU A 547 -10.39 10.16 8.95
CA LEU A 547 -10.87 11.53 8.77
C LEU A 547 -12.38 11.60 8.48
N ALA A 548 -12.92 10.67 7.70
CA ALA A 548 -14.35 10.62 7.36
C ALA A 548 -15.24 10.27 8.56
N GLY A 549 -14.72 9.55 9.56
CA GLY A 549 -15.41 9.27 10.82
C GLY A 549 -15.14 10.29 11.91
N PHE A 550 -14.39 11.35 11.62
CA PHE A 550 -13.90 12.31 12.61
C PHE A 550 -14.90 13.47 12.79
N ASP A 551 -16.03 13.18 13.43
CA ASP A 551 -17.14 14.14 13.65
C ASP A 551 -16.92 15.09 14.87
N GLU A 552 -15.88 14.85 15.68
CA GLU A 552 -15.74 15.46 17.01
C GLU A 552 -15.12 16.87 17.03
N TYR A 553 -14.54 17.35 15.94
CA TYR A 553 -13.89 18.67 15.92
C TYR A 553 -14.65 19.68 15.07
N SER A 554 -15.15 20.72 15.75
CA SER A 554 -15.64 21.95 15.15
C SER A 554 -14.53 23.00 15.05
N GLY A 555 -14.68 23.95 14.13
CA GLY A 555 -13.70 25.02 13.93
C GLY A 555 -12.65 24.69 12.87
N GLU A 556 -11.50 25.34 12.97
CA GLU A 556 -10.42 25.35 11.96
C GLU A 556 -9.86 23.97 11.59
N VAL A 557 -9.73 23.03 12.55
CA VAL A 557 -9.34 21.65 12.24
C VAL A 557 -10.44 20.89 11.51
N GLY A 558 -11.71 21.08 11.88
CA GLY A 558 -12.84 20.47 11.18
C GLY A 558 -12.94 20.93 9.72
N GLU A 559 -12.79 22.24 9.48
CA GLU A 559 -12.77 22.81 8.12
C GLU A 559 -11.57 22.30 7.30
N LEU A 560 -10.40 22.14 7.93
CA LEU A 560 -9.23 21.54 7.29
C LEU A 560 -9.53 20.09 6.86
N VAL A 561 -10.07 19.27 7.76
CA VAL A 561 -10.40 17.86 7.47
C VAL A 561 -11.41 17.76 6.33
N LYS A 562 -12.45 18.59 6.35
CA LYS A 562 -13.44 18.65 5.28
C LYS A 562 -12.80 19.02 3.94
N THR A 563 -11.97 20.07 3.91
CA THR A 563 -11.24 20.49 2.70
C THR A 563 -10.37 19.36 2.15
N VAL A 564 -9.63 18.66 3.02
CA VAL A 564 -8.79 17.52 2.63
C VAL A 564 -9.63 16.39 2.03
N LEU A 565 -10.77 16.05 2.64
CA LEU A 565 -11.66 15.00 2.14
C LEU A 565 -12.30 15.38 0.80
N ASP A 566 -12.75 16.63 0.65
CA ASP A 566 -13.33 17.14 -0.59
C ASP A 566 -12.32 17.06 -1.75
N LEU A 567 -11.10 17.56 -1.55
CA LEU A 567 -10.01 17.46 -2.55
C LEU A 567 -9.62 16.01 -2.83
N ARG A 568 -9.55 15.18 -1.79
CA ARG A 568 -9.23 13.75 -1.96
C ARG A 568 -10.27 13.08 -2.86
N ASN A 569 -11.55 13.31 -2.59
CA ASN A 569 -12.67 12.66 -3.28
C ASN A 569 -12.83 13.13 -4.73
N ASP A 570 -12.26 14.27 -5.11
CA ASP A 570 -12.05 14.62 -6.52
C ASP A 570 -10.91 13.79 -7.14
N VAL A 571 -11.21 12.52 -7.44
CA VAL A 571 -10.25 11.52 -7.97
C VAL A 571 -9.57 11.97 -9.27
N GLY A 572 -10.26 12.78 -10.09
CA GLY A 572 -9.77 13.21 -11.39
C GLY A 572 -8.93 14.48 -11.39
N GLY A 573 -8.90 15.22 -10.28
CA GLY A 573 -8.12 16.46 -10.16
C GLY A 573 -6.61 16.21 -10.10
N ASP A 574 -5.84 17.21 -10.50
CA ASP A 574 -4.38 17.16 -10.45
C ASP A 574 -3.88 17.20 -9.00
N ASP A 575 -3.17 16.15 -8.59
CA ASP A 575 -2.66 16.01 -7.23
C ASP A 575 -1.78 17.18 -6.78
N VAL A 576 -0.96 17.74 -7.67
CA VAL A 576 -0.03 18.82 -7.35
C VAL A 576 -0.78 20.13 -7.17
N GLU A 577 -1.69 20.46 -8.08
CA GLU A 577 -2.54 21.65 -7.96
C GLU A 577 -3.44 21.57 -6.73
N GLN A 578 -4.07 20.41 -6.48
CA GLN A 578 -4.88 20.17 -5.28
C GLN A 578 -4.03 20.34 -4.02
N PHE A 579 -2.83 19.74 -3.98
CA PHE A 579 -1.90 19.87 -2.84
C PHE A 579 -1.49 21.32 -2.60
N ASP A 580 -1.10 22.05 -3.65
CA ASP A 580 -0.62 23.43 -3.56
C ASP A 580 -1.76 24.41 -3.22
N SER A 581 -3.02 24.04 -3.48
CA SER A 581 -4.20 24.83 -3.09
C SER A 581 -4.48 24.84 -1.58
N ILE A 582 -3.90 23.91 -0.82
CA ILE A 582 -4.14 23.77 0.62
C ILE A 582 -3.28 24.78 1.40
N GLY A 583 -3.89 25.92 1.75
CA GLY A 583 -3.27 26.97 2.56
C GLY A 583 -2.00 27.55 1.97
N ASP A 584 -1.16 28.18 2.80
CA ASP A 584 0.05 28.89 2.39
C ASP A 584 1.34 28.04 2.35
N GLY A 585 1.24 26.77 2.74
CA GLY A 585 2.34 25.82 2.88
C GLY A 585 3.30 26.11 4.03
N ARG A 586 2.96 27.02 4.96
CA ARG A 586 3.86 27.49 6.02
C ARG A 586 3.22 27.46 7.41
N THR A 587 1.94 27.78 7.53
CA THR A 587 1.25 27.71 8.82
C THR A 587 1.11 26.26 9.28
N PRO A 588 1.06 26.00 10.60
CA PRO A 588 0.89 24.64 11.12
C PRO A 588 -0.30 23.90 10.50
N LEU A 589 -1.47 24.54 10.36
CA LEU A 589 -2.63 23.90 9.74
C LEU A 589 -2.46 23.69 8.23
N SER A 590 -1.80 24.59 7.50
CA SER A 590 -1.54 24.37 6.08
C SER A 590 -0.58 23.19 5.85
N VAL A 591 0.50 23.13 6.61
CA VAL A 591 1.46 22.01 6.58
C VAL A 591 0.78 20.68 6.93
N LEU A 592 -0.06 20.68 7.97
CA LEU A 592 -0.85 19.52 8.37
C LEU A 592 -1.84 19.11 7.27
N GLY A 593 -2.57 20.06 6.68
CA GLY A 593 -3.53 19.80 5.60
C GLY A 593 -2.89 19.13 4.40
N ARG A 594 -1.73 19.64 3.96
CA ARG A 594 -0.93 19.06 2.89
C ARG A 594 -0.47 17.64 3.21
N ALA A 595 -0.05 17.39 4.45
CA ALA A 595 0.36 16.05 4.89
C ALA A 595 -0.81 15.07 4.92
N LEU A 596 -1.95 15.49 5.48
CA LEU A 596 -3.18 14.70 5.53
C LEU A 596 -3.66 14.39 4.12
N PHE A 597 -3.65 15.36 3.20
CA PHE A 597 -4.04 15.16 1.81
C PHE A 597 -3.13 14.15 1.10
N ALA A 598 -1.81 14.31 1.17
CA ALA A 598 -0.88 13.37 0.53
C ALA A 598 -1.09 11.93 1.06
N ALA A 599 -1.23 11.76 2.38
CA ALA A 599 -1.48 10.45 2.98
C ALA A 599 -2.89 9.89 2.67
N ALA A 600 -3.91 10.73 2.61
CA ALA A 600 -5.30 10.33 2.36
C ALA A 600 -5.55 10.00 0.87
N LYS A 601 -4.95 10.77 -0.04
CA LYS A 601 -5.07 10.60 -1.50
C LYS A 601 -4.18 9.47 -1.99
N ARG A 602 -2.89 9.52 -1.66
CA ARG A 602 -1.87 8.65 -2.23
C ARG A 602 -1.28 7.66 -1.25
N GLY A 603 -1.67 7.61 0.02
CA GLY A 603 -1.06 6.68 0.99
C GLY A 603 -1.25 5.17 0.71
N HIS A 604 -1.90 4.80 -0.39
CA HIS A 604 -1.92 3.43 -0.94
C HIS A 604 -0.74 3.14 -1.89
N ASP A 605 -0.06 4.20 -2.35
CA ASP A 605 1.17 4.25 -3.12
C ASP A 605 2.19 5.11 -2.33
N PRO A 606 3.02 4.49 -1.48
CA PRO A 606 3.89 5.21 -0.55
C PRO A 606 4.93 6.08 -1.26
N GLU A 607 5.40 5.67 -2.44
CA GLU A 607 6.35 6.45 -3.24
C GLU A 607 5.67 7.73 -3.73
N ALA A 608 4.50 7.60 -4.37
CA ALA A 608 3.73 8.77 -4.82
C ALA A 608 3.35 9.72 -3.66
N ALA A 609 2.92 9.17 -2.52
CA ALA A 609 2.55 9.98 -1.35
C ALA A 609 3.73 10.78 -0.79
N LEU A 610 4.89 10.14 -0.63
CA LEU A 610 6.08 10.76 -0.09
C LEU A 610 6.70 11.77 -1.07
N THR A 611 6.69 11.46 -2.38
CA THR A 611 7.14 12.39 -3.42
C THR A 611 6.25 13.64 -3.48
N LEU A 612 4.93 13.48 -3.40
CA LEU A 612 4.00 14.61 -3.34
C LEU A 612 4.25 15.45 -2.08
N ALA A 613 4.35 14.80 -0.91
CA ALA A 613 4.55 15.47 0.37
C ALA A 613 5.90 16.18 0.50
N ALA A 614 6.96 15.67 -0.12
CA ALA A 614 8.28 16.29 -0.12
C ALA A 614 8.28 17.71 -0.70
N ARG A 615 7.33 18.02 -1.59
CA ARG A 615 7.11 19.38 -2.13
C ARG A 615 6.71 20.40 -1.06
N GLY A 616 6.08 19.93 0.03
CA GLY A 616 5.70 20.74 1.19
C GLY A 616 6.83 20.92 2.21
N GLY A 617 8.01 20.37 1.97
CA GLY A 617 9.16 20.45 2.88
C GLY A 617 9.21 19.33 3.93
N ALA A 618 10.21 19.42 4.82
CA ALA A 618 10.55 18.36 5.76
C ALA A 618 9.40 17.97 6.71
N VAL A 619 8.64 18.94 7.23
CA VAL A 619 7.53 18.66 8.16
C VAL A 619 6.38 17.94 7.44
N THR A 620 5.96 18.41 6.26
CA THR A 620 4.90 17.74 5.48
C THR A 620 5.33 16.33 5.07
N GLY A 621 6.57 16.17 4.60
CA GLY A 621 7.16 14.88 4.27
C GLY A 621 7.14 13.92 5.46
N ALA A 622 7.68 14.34 6.60
CA ALA A 622 7.80 13.52 7.80
C ALA A 622 6.44 13.09 8.36
N LEU A 623 5.46 14.00 8.44
CA LEU A 623 4.10 13.65 8.91
C LEU A 623 3.41 12.69 7.94
N THR A 624 3.52 12.91 6.63
CA THR A 624 2.99 11.99 5.61
C THR A 624 3.61 10.61 5.75
N GLY A 625 4.93 10.57 5.84
CA GLY A 625 5.68 9.34 6.02
C GLY A 625 5.30 8.57 7.27
N ALA A 626 5.08 9.27 8.39
CA ALA A 626 4.60 8.63 9.62
C ALA A 626 3.23 7.97 9.42
N MET A 627 2.28 8.66 8.80
CA MET A 627 0.93 8.13 8.56
C MET A 627 0.92 6.97 7.57
N VAL A 628 1.71 7.06 6.50
CA VAL A 628 1.86 6.01 5.49
C VAL A 628 2.58 4.79 6.08
N GLY A 629 3.66 5.02 6.80
CA GLY A 629 4.43 3.97 7.47
C GLY A 629 3.66 3.27 8.59
N ALA A 630 2.86 3.99 9.38
CA ALA A 630 1.97 3.40 10.38
C ALA A 630 0.89 2.50 9.76
N ARG A 631 0.43 2.84 8.54
CA ARG A 631 -0.56 2.06 7.79
C ARG A 631 0.06 0.85 7.13
N LEU A 632 1.16 1.04 6.40
CA LEU A 632 1.74 0.04 5.51
C LEU A 632 2.83 -0.80 6.16
N THR A 633 3.30 -0.42 7.35
CA THR A 633 4.47 -0.99 8.04
C THR A 633 5.76 -0.88 7.20
N VAL A 634 6.91 -1.26 7.77
CA VAL A 634 8.20 -1.17 7.07
C VAL A 634 8.23 -1.94 5.73
N PRO A 635 7.72 -3.19 5.63
CA PRO A 635 7.66 -3.93 4.36
C PRO A 635 6.86 -3.23 3.25
N GLY A 636 5.90 -2.38 3.63
CA GLY A 636 5.09 -1.65 2.67
C GLY A 636 5.72 -0.35 2.16
N LEU A 637 6.86 0.09 2.71
CA LEU A 637 7.60 1.27 2.24
C LEU A 637 8.53 0.93 1.05
N PRO A 638 8.98 1.91 0.25
CA PRO A 638 9.88 1.67 -0.88
C PRO A 638 11.21 1.05 -0.43
N GLN A 639 11.46 -0.19 -0.84
CA GLN A 639 12.61 -0.97 -0.35
C GLN A 639 13.96 -0.40 -0.80
N SER A 640 14.01 0.23 -1.98
CA SER A 640 15.20 0.96 -2.45
C SER A 640 15.56 2.13 -1.54
N TRP A 641 14.56 2.85 -1.02
CA TRP A 641 14.78 3.97 -0.12
C TRP A 641 15.20 3.52 1.28
N LEU A 642 14.64 2.40 1.78
CA LEU A 642 15.10 1.79 3.02
C LEU A 642 16.57 1.37 2.95
N ALA A 643 16.99 0.78 1.82
CA ALA A 643 18.39 0.41 1.60
C ALA A 643 19.31 1.66 1.50
N ALA A 644 18.80 2.77 0.98
CA ALA A 644 19.52 4.05 0.88
C ALA A 644 19.59 4.82 2.20
N TYR A 645 18.79 4.46 3.22
CA TYR A 645 18.72 5.14 4.51
C TYR A 645 19.71 4.52 5.52
N ALA A 646 20.91 5.10 5.61
CA ALA A 646 22.02 4.56 6.39
C ALA A 646 21.74 4.43 7.90
N ASP A 647 20.91 5.34 8.44
CA ASP A 647 20.60 5.43 9.88
C ASP A 647 19.33 4.67 10.29
N LEU A 648 18.86 3.72 9.47
CA LEU A 648 17.67 2.91 9.74
C LEU A 648 17.70 2.28 11.14
N GLY A 649 18.87 1.81 11.56
CA GLY A 649 19.05 1.20 12.88
C GLY A 649 18.87 2.18 14.05
N VAL A 650 19.11 3.48 13.88
CA VAL A 650 18.88 4.49 14.92
C VAL A 650 17.37 4.60 15.20
N VAL A 651 16.60 4.74 14.12
CA VAL A 651 15.16 4.94 14.15
C VAL A 651 14.45 3.66 14.63
N ASP A 652 14.85 2.51 14.11
CA ASP A 652 14.38 1.19 14.55
C ASP A 652 14.69 0.94 16.04
N ASN A 653 15.89 1.30 16.52
CA ASN A 653 16.24 1.15 17.92
C ASN A 653 15.36 2.01 18.83
N MET A 654 15.10 3.29 18.48
CA MET A 654 14.23 4.14 19.31
C MET A 654 12.78 3.65 19.29
N ALA A 655 12.25 3.28 18.13
CA ALA A 655 10.89 2.76 18.04
C ALA A 655 10.72 1.45 18.84
N GLY A 656 11.74 0.57 18.78
CA GLY A 656 11.80 -0.64 19.60
C GLY A 656 11.89 -0.35 21.10
N ASP A 657 12.66 0.66 21.50
CA ASP A 657 12.76 1.08 22.90
C ASP A 657 11.42 1.68 23.40
N ALA A 658 10.79 2.55 22.61
CA ALA A 658 9.48 3.11 22.93
C ALA A 658 8.40 2.04 23.02
N TYR A 659 8.39 1.08 22.09
CA TYR A 659 7.51 -0.09 22.15
C TYR A 659 7.72 -0.85 23.45
N TYR A 660 8.96 -1.24 23.74
CA TYR A 660 9.28 -2.03 24.94
C TYR A 660 8.88 -1.31 26.22
N TYR A 661 9.16 -0.02 26.33
CA TYR A 661 8.84 0.77 27.52
C TYR A 661 7.33 0.77 27.79
N PHE A 662 6.54 1.26 26.83
CA PHE A 662 5.12 1.52 27.08
C PHE A 662 4.25 0.29 26.81
N ASN A 663 4.63 -0.64 25.95
CA ASN A 663 3.79 -1.81 25.63
C ASN A 663 4.15 -3.04 26.49
N ARG A 664 5.41 -3.16 26.96
CA ARG A 664 5.85 -4.28 27.81
C ARG A 664 6.06 -3.90 29.28
N PHE A 665 6.89 -2.91 29.61
CA PHE A 665 7.01 -2.47 31.02
C PHE A 665 5.74 -1.80 31.55
N GLY A 666 4.84 -1.41 30.65
CA GLY A 666 3.42 -1.13 30.93
C GLY A 666 2.67 -2.27 31.64
N LEU A 667 3.27 -3.45 31.76
CA LEU A 667 2.76 -4.54 32.58
C LEU A 667 3.71 -4.78 33.76
N PRO A 668 3.21 -4.89 35.00
CA PRO A 668 4.03 -4.98 36.22
C PRO A 668 4.67 -6.37 36.39
N ARG A 669 5.39 -6.86 35.39
CA ARG A 669 5.96 -8.22 35.32
C ARG A 669 7.47 -8.25 35.57
N GLU A 670 8.21 -7.19 35.25
CA GLU A 670 9.69 -7.18 35.23
C GLU A 670 10.31 -5.93 35.91
N PRO A 671 10.10 -5.71 37.22
CA PRO A 671 10.52 -4.49 37.91
C PRO A 671 12.04 -4.29 38.01
N GLU A 672 12.84 -5.35 37.97
CA GLU A 672 14.31 -5.25 37.97
C GLU A 672 14.86 -4.77 36.63
N GLU A 673 14.31 -5.27 35.54
CA GLU A 673 14.72 -4.88 34.20
C GLU A 673 14.35 -3.43 33.90
N ARG A 674 13.14 -3.02 34.31
CA ARG A 674 12.72 -1.62 34.29
C ARG A 674 13.69 -0.72 35.06
N ARG A 675 14.04 -1.08 36.30
CA ARG A 675 15.01 -0.32 37.11
C ARG A 675 16.38 -0.20 36.44
N ARG A 676 16.84 -1.26 35.75
CA ARG A 676 18.10 -1.22 34.99
C ARG A 676 18.00 -0.23 33.82
N TRP A 677 16.87 -0.22 33.12
CA TRP A 677 16.61 0.72 32.03
C TRP A 677 16.57 2.16 32.50
N ASP A 678 15.79 2.44 33.55
CA ASP A 678 15.69 3.76 34.18
C ASP A 678 17.03 4.25 34.78
N ALA A 679 17.99 3.35 35.03
CA ALA A 679 19.30 3.69 35.57
C ALA A 679 20.41 3.79 34.51
N LYS A 680 20.31 3.08 33.39
CA LYS A 680 21.38 2.96 32.39
C LYS A 680 20.98 3.41 30.99
N ARG A 681 19.85 2.93 30.50
CA ARG A 681 19.40 3.20 29.12
C ARG A 681 18.77 4.59 29.00
N TYR A 682 17.87 4.93 29.93
CA TYR A 682 17.15 6.21 29.97
C TYR A 682 17.13 6.80 31.40
N PRO A 683 18.26 7.31 31.91
CA PRO A 683 18.33 7.92 33.24
C PRO A 683 17.35 9.07 33.42
N ARG A 684 16.54 9.03 34.48
CA ARG A 684 15.49 10.05 34.72
C ARG A 684 15.99 11.41 35.25
N GLY A 685 17.26 11.52 35.68
CA GLY A 685 17.85 12.75 36.19
C GLY A 685 19.13 13.16 35.45
N ASP A 686 19.60 14.38 35.71
CA ASP A 686 20.93 14.85 35.31
C ASP A 686 21.96 14.28 36.30
N GLN A 687 22.50 13.10 36.01
CA GLN A 687 23.66 12.55 36.73
C GLN A 687 24.95 12.86 35.99
#